data_AF-A0A8S4G9R4-F1
#
_entry.id   AF-A0A8S4G9R4-F1
#
_cell.length_a   1.000
_cell.length_b   1.000
_cell.length_c   1.000
_cell.angle_alpha   90.00
_cell.angle_beta   90.00
_cell.angle_gamma   90.00
#
_symmetry.space_group_name_H-M   'P 1'
#
loop_
_entity.id
_entity.type
_entity.pdbx_description
1 polymer ?
#
loop_
_entity_poly.entity_id
_entity_poly.type
_entity_poly.pdbx_seq_one_letter_code
_entity_poly.pdbx_strand_id
1 'polypeptide(L)'
;MQMEVQKMAAQGVIERASQGPGFESHLFLVKKSDGSHRPVLNLKALNNFLVSGKFRLVNMYKVPYFFQPNDWMMKIDLSQAYFHVPVAESHRRFLRFVAPCGHPSRCPEDPPQHCVWQMTSLPFGLASAPRTFATLSNWVAQQLRLRGMRVLVYLDDYLLVNQSRRRLRDHAHQAKALLHELGWVINKGKSSAQPVQNIEFLGIEWSTVQNIKSLPREKLFKLQGCLEKFLVAPAWSPLDLQKLVGWLNFASFIVPYGRINFRSLLTLMQRAVREGISVAPTAQAVVDLQWWMNHFKEVSEIWLQPPTHFIVTDASDVGWGAYVDGHYLQGPWLAQETSFRANRKELLAISFVLQNMAQVFADKTILVQSDNQTALAYLRNQGGTRSEPLLSIARNIYTHLMTHRIHLMTSYIPGPLNSVADSLSRFKALPEWHLLPIATRLIFRKWGIPIIDLFASQNAHVVPRYVTRDLRDPAADFHDAFSRTWTYKLAWIFPLSCLMHQVLYAMNQAQGKYIVICPRWLNVFWRADLKARALCPPFTIHNLHRVLKDTTTGQPPPQLVIDWLVHNDPISDNLFDISRRCAILLLLASGRRVHDLTLLSVAPDHMEDHDGRITFWPKYGSKTDCLARRQSGWELSSGPHANIDLVRWLRRLVELSAPRRAQAETSSLFVTTCGAPRAASRTVIGGWVRTVLSEAGIHDAPGSTRSAVASLSWVQNFPVEDILARGNWTSQNTLLRYYERPLARSTSDTASAMTNCFKPV
;
A
#
# COMPACT_ATOMS: atom_id res chain seq x y z
N MET A 1 -32.15 31.67 -18.53
CA MET A 1 -31.98 31.77 -17.06
C MET A 1 -33.32 31.71 -16.34
N GLN A 2 -34.25 32.63 -16.61
CA GLN A 2 -35.56 32.73 -15.93
C GLN A 2 -36.37 31.44 -15.93
N MET A 3 -36.48 30.74 -17.07
CA MET A 3 -37.17 29.43 -17.15
C MET A 3 -36.59 28.39 -16.18
N GLU A 4 -35.26 28.35 -16.02
CA GLU A 4 -34.61 27.36 -15.16
C GLU A 4 -34.82 27.71 -13.68
N VAL A 5 -34.83 29.00 -13.34
CA VAL A 5 -35.15 29.48 -11.99
C VAL A 5 -36.59 29.15 -11.62
N GLN A 6 -37.55 29.38 -12.53
CA GLN A 6 -38.95 29.01 -12.33
C GLN A 6 -39.11 27.50 -12.11
N LYS A 7 -38.40 26.69 -12.89
CA LYS A 7 -38.36 25.23 -12.74
C LYS A 7 -37.79 24.82 -11.39
N MET A 8 -36.68 25.42 -10.96
CA MET A 8 -36.06 25.16 -9.65
C MET A 8 -37.01 25.56 -8.50
N ALA A 9 -37.72 26.68 -8.62
CA ALA A 9 -38.70 27.11 -7.62
C ALA A 9 -39.90 26.16 -7.55
N ALA A 10 -40.43 25.73 -8.70
CA ALA A 10 -41.53 24.76 -8.77
C ALA A 10 -41.14 23.37 -8.20
N GLN A 11 -39.85 23.01 -8.29
CA GLN A 11 -39.30 21.80 -7.67
C GLN A 11 -39.03 21.95 -6.17
N GLY A 12 -39.18 23.16 -5.61
CA GLY A 12 -38.89 23.45 -4.22
C GLY A 12 -37.41 23.41 -3.86
N VAL A 13 -36.50 23.41 -4.84
CA VAL A 13 -35.03 23.39 -4.60
C VAL A 13 -34.46 24.78 -4.31
N ILE A 14 -35.25 25.82 -4.56
CA ILE A 14 -34.98 27.21 -4.19
C ILE A 14 -36.24 27.88 -3.65
N GLU A 15 -36.05 28.90 -2.84
CA GLU A 15 -37.11 29.76 -2.30
C GLU A 15 -36.65 31.22 -2.27
N ARG A 16 -37.58 32.15 -2.02
CA ARG A 16 -37.22 33.56 -1.81
C ARG A 16 -36.48 33.71 -0.49
N ALA A 17 -35.33 34.39 -0.54
CA ALA A 17 -34.60 34.70 0.66
C ALA A 17 -35.31 35.79 1.47
N SER A 18 -35.38 35.59 2.79
CA SER A 18 -35.77 36.64 3.74
C SER A 18 -34.72 37.76 3.78
N GLN A 19 -35.15 38.98 4.09
CA GLN A 19 -34.24 40.10 4.31
C GLN A 19 -33.32 39.81 5.50
N GLY A 20 -32.03 40.13 5.36
CA GLY A 20 -31.02 39.90 6.39
C GLY A 20 -29.67 39.45 5.81
N PRO A 21 -28.65 39.28 6.66
CA PRO A 21 -27.29 38.95 6.22
C PRO A 21 -27.21 37.54 5.60
N GLY A 22 -26.43 37.41 4.53
CA GLY A 22 -26.20 36.15 3.84
C GLY A 22 -25.01 36.20 2.89
N PHE A 23 -24.69 35.07 2.27
CA PHE A 23 -23.61 34.97 1.30
C PHE A 23 -24.21 34.81 -0.10
N GLU A 24 -23.95 35.78 -0.97
CA GLU A 24 -24.47 35.81 -2.34
C GLU A 24 -23.43 35.30 -3.33
N SER A 25 -23.84 34.33 -4.14
CA SER A 25 -23.02 33.70 -5.17
C SER A 25 -23.63 33.90 -6.55
N HIS A 26 -22.79 33.88 -7.58
CA HIS A 26 -23.24 34.06 -8.96
C HIS A 26 -23.81 32.75 -9.54
N LEU A 27 -25.03 32.79 -10.08
CA LEU A 27 -25.64 31.69 -10.81
C LEU A 27 -25.41 31.87 -12.32
N PHE A 28 -24.91 30.84 -13.00
CA PHE A 28 -24.72 30.84 -14.45
C PHE A 28 -25.20 29.54 -15.10
N LEU A 29 -25.43 29.56 -16.41
CA LEU A 29 -25.86 28.39 -17.16
C LEU A 29 -24.68 27.77 -17.93
N VAL A 30 -24.59 26.44 -17.88
CA VAL A 30 -23.67 25.65 -18.70
C VAL A 30 -24.48 24.81 -19.69
N LYS A 31 -24.13 24.85 -20.98
CA LYS A 31 -24.77 24.03 -22.00
C LYS A 31 -24.34 22.57 -21.86
N LYS A 32 -25.30 21.64 -21.81
CA LYS A 32 -25.07 20.20 -21.82
C LYS A 32 -24.92 19.69 -23.25
N SER A 33 -24.39 18.47 -23.39
CA SER A 33 -24.26 17.79 -24.68
C SER A 33 -25.61 17.53 -25.36
N ASP A 34 -26.68 17.37 -24.60
CA ASP A 34 -28.07 17.22 -25.09
C ASP A 34 -28.71 18.57 -25.50
N GLY A 35 -27.96 19.67 -25.47
CA GLY A 35 -28.45 21.01 -25.78
C GLY A 35 -29.17 21.72 -24.64
N SER A 36 -29.56 21.01 -23.57
CA SER A 36 -30.19 21.61 -22.39
C SER A 36 -29.20 22.43 -21.56
N HIS A 37 -29.69 23.31 -20.69
CA HIS A 37 -28.83 24.10 -19.80
C HIS A 37 -28.80 23.50 -18.40
N ARG A 38 -27.66 23.60 -17.71
CA ARG A 38 -27.49 23.26 -16.31
C ARG A 38 -27.23 24.54 -15.50
N PRO A 39 -28.06 24.87 -14.49
CA PRO A 39 -27.77 25.94 -13.57
C PRO A 39 -26.60 25.54 -12.66
N VAL A 40 -25.58 26.41 -12.57
CA VAL A 40 -24.39 26.21 -11.74
C VAL A 40 -24.22 27.43 -10.85
N LEU A 41 -24.21 27.19 -9.54
CA LEU A 41 -23.95 28.20 -8.53
C LEU A 41 -22.45 28.25 -8.26
N ASN A 42 -21.83 29.42 -8.47
CA ASN A 42 -20.39 29.59 -8.25
C ASN A 42 -20.06 29.71 -6.76
N LEU A 43 -19.81 28.58 -6.11
CA LEU A 43 -19.52 28.50 -4.67
C LEU A 43 -18.01 28.53 -4.35
N LYS A 44 -17.15 28.91 -5.30
CA LYS A 44 -15.69 28.89 -5.10
C LYS A 44 -15.25 29.74 -3.90
N ALA A 45 -15.83 30.93 -3.74
CA ALA A 45 -15.52 31.82 -2.62
C ALA A 45 -16.05 31.26 -1.28
N LEU A 46 -17.30 30.79 -1.25
CA LEU A 46 -17.89 30.18 -0.05
C LEU A 46 -17.08 28.96 0.43
N ASN A 47 -16.62 28.13 -0.51
CA ASN A 47 -15.89 26.90 -0.19
C ASN A 47 -14.59 27.13 0.60
N ASN A 48 -14.00 28.34 0.55
CA ASN A 48 -12.82 28.68 1.35
C ASN A 48 -13.11 28.75 2.86
N PHE A 49 -14.38 28.93 3.25
CA PHE A 49 -14.81 28.99 4.65
C PHE A 49 -15.30 27.64 5.18
N LEU A 50 -15.38 26.61 4.33
CA LEU A 50 -15.92 25.30 4.69
C LEU A 50 -14.82 24.30 5.02
N VAL A 51 -14.95 23.62 6.15
CA VAL A 51 -14.12 22.47 6.48
C VAL A 51 -14.72 21.22 5.82
N SER A 52 -14.14 20.82 4.69
CA SER A 52 -14.53 19.58 4.01
C SER A 52 -13.63 18.41 4.42
N GLY A 53 -14.24 17.34 4.92
CA GLY A 53 -13.50 16.11 5.28
C GLY A 53 -13.16 15.27 4.06
N LYS A 54 -12.02 14.57 4.10
CA LYS A 54 -11.63 13.63 3.06
C LYS A 54 -12.53 12.38 3.11
N PHE A 55 -12.97 11.89 1.95
CA PHE A 55 -13.67 10.62 1.80
C PHE A 55 -13.14 9.89 0.55
N ARG A 56 -13.40 8.59 0.45
CA ARG A 56 -12.94 7.76 -0.68
C ARG A 56 -14.13 7.25 -1.47
N LEU A 57 -14.13 7.51 -2.77
CA LEU A 57 -15.06 6.91 -3.71
C LEU A 57 -14.51 5.58 -4.24
N VAL A 58 -15.40 4.72 -4.69
CA VAL A 58 -15.02 3.57 -5.51
C VAL A 58 -14.37 4.11 -6.80
N ASN A 59 -13.28 3.48 -7.23
CA ASN A 59 -12.60 3.84 -8.46
C ASN A 59 -12.65 2.68 -9.46
N MET A 60 -12.38 2.97 -10.73
CA MET A 60 -12.41 1.99 -11.82
C MET A 60 -11.50 0.77 -11.58
N TYR A 61 -10.40 0.94 -10.84
CA TYR A 61 -9.46 -0.15 -10.51
C TYR A 61 -10.06 -1.20 -9.58
N LYS A 62 -11.12 -0.87 -8.83
CA LYS A 62 -11.80 -1.81 -7.93
C LYS A 62 -12.92 -2.60 -8.60
N VAL A 63 -13.44 -2.12 -9.73
CA VAL A 63 -14.57 -2.75 -10.44
C VAL A 63 -14.26 -4.19 -10.89
N PRO A 64 -13.07 -4.53 -11.42
CA PRO A 64 -12.75 -5.90 -11.82
C PRO A 64 -12.87 -6.93 -10.69
N TYR A 65 -12.48 -6.56 -9.46
CA TYR A 65 -12.57 -7.43 -8.28
C TYR A 65 -14.01 -7.63 -7.79
N PHE A 66 -14.94 -6.75 -8.20
CA PHE A 66 -16.35 -6.86 -7.86
C PHE A 66 -17.10 -7.78 -8.81
N PHE A 67 -16.73 -7.81 -10.09
CA PHE A 67 -17.37 -8.68 -11.09
C PHE A 67 -16.92 -10.13 -10.99
N GLN A 68 -17.78 -11.02 -11.48
CA GLN A 68 -17.53 -12.43 -11.71
C GLN A 68 -17.87 -12.79 -13.16
N PRO A 69 -17.25 -13.85 -13.74
CA PRO A 69 -17.58 -14.31 -15.07
C PRO A 69 -19.09 -14.55 -15.24
N ASN A 70 -19.64 -14.16 -16.39
CA ASN A 70 -21.06 -14.29 -16.75
C ASN A 70 -22.06 -13.47 -15.91
N ASP A 71 -21.61 -12.55 -15.06
CA ASP A 71 -22.52 -11.67 -14.32
C ASP A 71 -23.44 -10.89 -15.27
N TRP A 72 -24.74 -10.95 -15.02
CA TRP A 72 -25.68 -9.95 -15.51
C TRP A 72 -25.54 -8.68 -14.68
N MET A 73 -25.81 -7.54 -15.31
CA MET A 73 -25.61 -6.21 -14.74
C MET A 73 -26.84 -5.32 -15.00
N MET A 74 -27.17 -4.47 -14.03
CA MET A 74 -28.18 -3.43 -14.15
C MET A 74 -27.71 -2.17 -13.43
N LYS A 75 -27.85 -1.03 -14.10
CA LYS A 75 -27.58 0.30 -13.56
C LYS A 75 -28.87 0.97 -13.10
N ILE A 76 -28.84 1.64 -11.95
CA ILE A 76 -29.87 2.57 -11.50
C ILE A 76 -29.21 3.95 -11.35
N ASP A 77 -29.72 4.93 -12.09
CA ASP A 77 -29.24 6.32 -12.12
C ASP A 77 -30.28 7.21 -11.40
N LEU A 78 -29.80 8.16 -10.62
CA LEU A 78 -30.66 9.06 -9.85
C LEU A 78 -30.77 10.43 -10.52
N SER A 79 -32.00 10.93 -10.63
CA SER A 79 -32.25 12.25 -11.22
C SER A 79 -31.90 13.35 -10.23
N GLN A 80 -31.03 14.30 -10.62
CA GLN A 80 -30.70 15.47 -9.80
C GLN A 80 -30.25 15.11 -8.36
N ALA A 81 -29.44 14.06 -8.22
CA ALA A 81 -29.04 13.44 -6.95
C ALA A 81 -28.89 14.36 -5.74
N TYR A 82 -28.09 15.43 -5.83
CA TYR A 82 -27.86 16.34 -4.70
C TYR A 82 -29.12 17.08 -4.23
N PHE A 83 -30.06 17.37 -5.11
CA PHE A 83 -31.29 18.07 -4.75
C PHE A 83 -32.26 17.24 -3.89
N HIS A 84 -32.02 15.93 -3.72
CA HIS A 84 -32.77 15.14 -2.74
C HIS A 84 -32.34 15.40 -1.29
N VAL A 85 -31.21 16.08 -1.07
CA VAL A 85 -30.67 16.32 0.27
C VAL A 85 -31.01 17.75 0.69
N PRO A 86 -31.89 17.95 1.70
CA PRO A 86 -32.24 19.28 2.17
C PRO A 86 -31.07 19.97 2.87
N VAL A 87 -31.03 21.29 2.75
CA VAL A 87 -30.13 22.16 3.49
C VAL A 87 -30.87 22.69 4.72
N ALA A 88 -30.23 22.56 5.88
CA ALA A 88 -30.73 23.12 7.13
C ALA A 88 -31.06 24.60 6.97
N GLU A 89 -32.20 25.04 7.49
CA GLU A 89 -32.71 26.40 7.28
C GLU A 89 -31.71 27.48 7.69
N SER A 90 -31.02 27.29 8.82
CA SER A 90 -29.96 28.17 9.30
C SER A 90 -28.77 28.32 8.34
N HIS A 91 -28.54 27.35 7.46
CA HIS A 91 -27.45 27.36 6.48
C HIS A 91 -27.85 27.91 5.11
N ARG A 92 -29.15 27.98 4.79
CA ARG A 92 -29.64 28.44 3.46
C ARG A 92 -29.19 29.87 3.14
N ARG A 93 -29.02 30.71 4.18
CA ARG A 93 -28.50 32.08 4.04
C ARG A 93 -27.11 32.16 3.40
N PHE A 94 -26.32 31.09 3.44
CA PHE A 94 -25.00 31.03 2.81
C PHE A 94 -25.03 30.58 1.34
N LEU A 95 -26.21 30.18 0.83
CA LEU A 95 -26.40 29.66 -0.52
C LEU A 95 -27.36 30.55 -1.32
N ARG A 96 -27.20 31.87 -1.19
CA ARG A 96 -28.03 32.85 -1.88
C ARG A 96 -27.48 33.21 -3.24
N PHE A 97 -28.37 33.63 -4.13
CA PHE A 97 -28.00 34.18 -5.44
C PHE A 97 -29.08 35.12 -5.94
N VAL A 98 -28.68 36.05 -6.80
CA VAL A 98 -29.59 36.97 -7.48
C VAL A 98 -29.98 36.38 -8.84
N ALA A 99 -31.28 36.33 -9.13
CA ALA A 99 -31.76 35.87 -10.41
C ALA A 99 -33.10 36.53 -10.80
N PRO A 100 -33.48 36.52 -12.10
CA PRO A 100 -34.74 37.08 -12.56
C PRO A 100 -35.95 36.49 -11.82
N CYS A 101 -36.95 37.33 -11.59
CA CYS A 101 -38.22 36.99 -10.97
C CYS A 101 -39.40 37.63 -11.73
N GLY A 102 -40.60 37.06 -11.56
CA GLY A 102 -41.82 37.52 -12.24
C GLY A 102 -42.07 36.84 -13.59
N HIS A 103 -43.19 37.19 -14.22
CA HIS A 103 -43.49 36.83 -15.62
C HIS A 103 -42.75 37.78 -16.58
N PRO A 104 -42.40 37.32 -17.79
CA PRO A 104 -41.85 38.22 -18.81
C PRO A 104 -42.85 39.38 -19.02
N SER A 105 -42.38 40.61 -18.88
CA SER A 105 -43.22 41.77 -19.19
C SER A 105 -43.66 41.68 -20.65
N ARG A 106 -44.90 42.07 -20.96
CA ARG A 106 -45.38 42.14 -22.36
C ARG A 106 -44.66 43.24 -23.15
N CYS A 107 -44.00 44.17 -22.46
CA CYS A 107 -43.16 45.20 -23.02
C CYS A 107 -41.70 44.73 -23.05
N PRO A 108 -41.05 44.63 -24.24
CA PRO A 108 -39.64 44.25 -24.36
C PRO A 108 -38.65 45.19 -23.65
N GLU A 109 -39.11 46.39 -23.27
CA GLU A 109 -38.28 47.47 -22.70
C GLU A 109 -38.22 47.46 -21.17
N ASP A 110 -39.04 46.66 -20.48
CA ASP A 110 -38.99 46.55 -19.02
C ASP A 110 -37.84 45.62 -18.59
N PRO A 111 -36.87 46.11 -17.79
CA PRO A 111 -35.82 45.25 -17.27
C PRO A 111 -36.43 44.14 -16.39
N PRO A 112 -35.97 42.87 -16.52
CA PRO A 112 -36.47 41.80 -15.68
C PRO A 112 -36.21 42.12 -14.22
N GLN A 113 -37.25 42.06 -13.39
CA GLN A 113 -37.10 42.22 -11.95
C GLN A 113 -36.14 41.15 -11.44
N HIS A 114 -35.20 41.52 -10.57
CA HIS A 114 -34.26 40.58 -9.96
C HIS A 114 -34.58 40.41 -8.49
N CYS A 115 -34.46 39.19 -8.01
CA CYS A 115 -34.78 38.82 -6.65
C CYS A 115 -33.70 37.93 -6.07
N VAL A 116 -33.56 38.00 -4.73
CA VAL A 116 -32.65 37.12 -4.00
C VAL A 116 -33.35 35.79 -3.72
N TRP A 117 -32.75 34.73 -4.24
CA TRP A 117 -33.16 33.36 -4.02
C TRP A 117 -32.16 32.67 -3.09
N GLN A 118 -32.59 31.63 -2.39
CA GLN A 118 -31.70 30.76 -1.63
C GLN A 118 -31.98 29.29 -1.93
N MET A 119 -30.92 28.47 -1.92
CA MET A 119 -31.04 27.03 -2.10
C MET A 119 -31.66 26.39 -0.84
N THR A 120 -32.68 25.56 -1.02
CA THR A 120 -33.28 24.73 0.04
C THR A 120 -32.67 23.33 0.10
N SER A 121 -31.96 22.94 -0.97
CA SER A 121 -31.35 21.63 -1.18
C SER A 121 -29.89 21.76 -1.59
N LEU A 122 -29.12 20.70 -1.42
CA LEU A 122 -27.68 20.68 -1.60
C LEU A 122 -27.28 21.07 -3.05
N PRO A 123 -26.60 22.21 -3.27
CA PRO A 123 -26.26 22.65 -4.61
C PRO A 123 -25.02 21.94 -5.17
N PHE A 124 -24.98 21.79 -6.50
CA PHE A 124 -23.74 21.45 -7.19
C PHE A 124 -22.68 22.54 -6.96
N GLY A 125 -21.43 22.13 -6.74
CA GLY A 125 -20.31 23.04 -6.52
C GLY A 125 -19.97 23.28 -5.03
N LEU A 126 -20.83 22.87 -4.10
CA LEU A 126 -20.55 22.97 -2.67
C LEU A 126 -19.51 21.93 -2.23
N ALA A 127 -18.46 22.34 -1.53
CA ALA A 127 -17.34 21.44 -1.19
C ALA A 127 -17.73 20.27 -0.27
N SER A 128 -18.72 20.46 0.61
CA SER A 128 -19.22 19.39 1.49
C SER A 128 -20.18 18.42 0.79
N ALA A 129 -20.78 18.82 -0.33
CA ALA A 129 -21.86 18.08 -0.97
C ALA A 129 -21.51 16.64 -1.37
N PRO A 130 -20.36 16.38 -2.03
CA PRO A 130 -20.00 15.02 -2.43
C PRO A 130 -19.85 14.06 -1.24
N ARG A 131 -19.29 14.52 -0.12
CA ARG A 131 -19.13 13.71 1.10
C ARG A 131 -20.48 13.40 1.72
N THR A 132 -21.33 14.42 1.89
CA THR A 132 -22.67 14.27 2.46
C THR A 132 -23.47 13.26 1.64
N PHE A 133 -23.50 13.43 0.32
CA PHE A 133 -24.25 12.55 -0.56
C PHE A 133 -23.67 11.13 -0.62
N ALA A 134 -22.34 10.99 -0.70
CA ALA A 134 -21.70 9.68 -0.66
C ALA A 134 -21.99 8.93 0.64
N THR A 135 -22.13 9.63 1.77
CA THR A 135 -22.49 8.99 3.05
C THR A 135 -23.88 8.37 2.97
N LEU A 136 -24.85 9.10 2.45
CA LEU A 136 -26.22 8.63 2.27
C LEU A 136 -26.31 7.50 1.24
N SER A 137 -25.70 7.66 0.06
CA SER A 137 -25.77 6.64 -0.99
C SER A 137 -25.03 5.35 -0.63
N ASN A 138 -23.93 5.44 0.11
CA ASN A 138 -23.27 4.26 0.66
C ASN A 138 -24.10 3.56 1.74
N TRP A 139 -24.84 4.30 2.57
CA TRP A 139 -25.75 3.69 3.54
C TRP A 139 -26.87 2.91 2.84
N VAL A 140 -27.47 3.47 1.78
CA VAL A 140 -28.47 2.73 0.97
C VAL A 140 -27.84 1.47 0.36
N ALA A 141 -26.65 1.59 -0.24
CA ALA A 141 -25.94 0.43 -0.77
C ALA A 141 -25.63 -0.62 0.31
N GLN A 142 -25.34 -0.20 1.55
CA GLN A 142 -25.15 -1.10 2.69
C GLN A 142 -26.45 -1.86 3.02
N GLN A 143 -27.60 -1.18 3.06
CA GLN A 143 -28.90 -1.84 3.29
C GLN A 143 -29.21 -2.89 2.22
N LEU A 144 -28.91 -2.60 0.95
CA LEU A 144 -29.06 -3.57 -0.14
C LEU A 144 -28.12 -4.77 0.01
N ARG A 145 -26.86 -4.55 0.43
CA ARG A 145 -25.91 -5.64 0.70
C ARG A 145 -26.33 -6.52 1.87
N LEU A 146 -26.91 -5.94 2.93
CA LEU A 146 -27.46 -6.70 4.06
C LEU A 146 -28.60 -7.64 3.63
N ARG A 147 -29.29 -7.32 2.53
CA ARG A 147 -30.30 -8.19 1.88
C ARG A 147 -29.68 -9.20 0.91
N GLY A 148 -28.35 -9.37 0.90
CA GLY A 148 -27.64 -10.33 0.04
C GLY A 148 -27.39 -9.85 -1.39
N MET A 149 -27.62 -8.57 -1.72
CA MET A 149 -27.41 -8.05 -3.07
C MET A 149 -25.96 -7.61 -3.30
N ARG A 150 -25.39 -8.00 -4.44
CA ARG A 150 -24.10 -7.47 -4.91
C ARG A 150 -24.32 -6.12 -5.58
N VAL A 151 -23.97 -5.04 -4.89
CA VAL A 151 -24.12 -3.67 -5.38
C VAL A 151 -22.89 -2.79 -5.13
N LEU A 152 -22.50 -2.05 -6.17
CA LEU A 152 -21.47 -1.02 -6.14
C LEU A 152 -22.15 0.33 -6.38
N VAL A 153 -21.79 1.34 -5.58
CA VAL A 153 -22.33 2.70 -5.72
C VAL A 153 -21.19 3.67 -6.01
N TYR A 154 -21.41 4.56 -6.97
CA TYR A 154 -20.55 5.70 -7.25
C TYR A 154 -21.41 6.95 -7.27
N LEU A 155 -21.44 7.66 -6.12
CA LEU A 155 -22.33 8.79 -5.90
C LEU A 155 -23.79 8.42 -6.22
N ASP A 156 -24.27 8.83 -7.40
CA ASP A 156 -25.64 8.69 -7.91
C ASP A 156 -25.87 7.43 -8.76
N ASP A 157 -24.80 6.75 -9.17
CA ASP A 157 -24.87 5.54 -9.98
C ASP A 157 -24.79 4.27 -9.12
N TYR A 158 -25.85 3.46 -9.12
CA TYR A 158 -25.88 2.13 -8.52
C TYR A 158 -25.72 1.07 -9.60
N LEU A 159 -24.76 0.17 -9.42
CA LEU A 159 -24.52 -0.99 -10.27
C LEU A 159 -24.82 -2.26 -9.49
N LEU A 160 -25.86 -2.99 -9.91
CA LEU A 160 -26.24 -4.28 -9.36
C LEU A 160 -25.79 -5.40 -10.29
N VAL A 161 -25.34 -6.51 -9.72
CA VAL A 161 -24.89 -7.68 -10.49
C VAL A 161 -25.38 -9.00 -9.91
N ASN A 162 -25.57 -9.99 -10.79
CA ASN A 162 -25.87 -11.37 -10.41
C ASN A 162 -25.62 -12.33 -11.58
N GLN A 163 -25.18 -13.56 -11.32
CA GLN A 163 -25.09 -14.58 -12.38
C GLN A 163 -26.47 -15.03 -12.91
N SER A 164 -27.53 -14.90 -12.13
CA SER A 164 -28.90 -15.19 -12.58
C SER A 164 -29.60 -13.94 -13.07
N ARG A 165 -29.94 -13.92 -14.36
CA ARG A 165 -30.72 -12.85 -15.00
C ARG A 165 -32.01 -12.54 -14.27
N ARG A 166 -32.73 -13.58 -13.84
CA ARG A 166 -34.00 -13.46 -13.10
C ARG A 166 -33.79 -12.82 -11.73
N ARG A 167 -32.87 -13.36 -10.93
CA ARG A 167 -32.57 -12.81 -9.60
C ARG A 167 -32.10 -11.36 -9.66
N LEU A 168 -31.32 -11.00 -10.68
CA LEU A 168 -30.91 -9.61 -10.86
C LEU A 168 -32.10 -8.68 -11.10
N ARG A 169 -33.07 -9.09 -11.91
CA ARG A 169 -34.29 -8.32 -12.14
C ARG A 169 -35.05 -8.12 -10.82
N ASP A 170 -35.18 -9.18 -10.03
CA ASP A 170 -35.84 -9.13 -8.72
C ASP A 170 -35.10 -8.20 -7.75
N HIS A 171 -33.77 -8.29 -7.67
CA HIS A 171 -32.92 -7.39 -6.88
C HIS A 171 -33.04 -5.94 -7.33
N ALA A 172 -33.05 -5.68 -8.63
CA ALA A 172 -33.22 -4.35 -9.18
C ALA A 172 -34.59 -3.76 -8.83
N HIS A 173 -35.67 -4.56 -8.85
CA HIS A 173 -36.99 -4.13 -8.39
C HIS A 173 -36.99 -3.76 -6.91
N GLN A 174 -36.42 -4.60 -6.05
CA GLN A 174 -36.31 -4.31 -4.61
C GLN A 174 -35.46 -3.06 -4.33
N ALA A 175 -34.36 -2.88 -5.08
CA ALA A 175 -33.52 -1.69 -4.95
C ALA A 175 -34.25 -0.41 -5.40
N LYS A 176 -34.99 -0.47 -6.52
CA LYS A 176 -35.83 0.65 -6.98
C LYS A 176 -36.94 0.98 -5.99
N ALA A 177 -37.58 -0.03 -5.39
CA ALA A 177 -38.59 0.15 -4.36
C ALA A 177 -38.03 0.85 -3.12
N LEU A 178 -36.89 0.38 -2.59
CA LEU A 178 -36.24 1.02 -1.44
C LEU A 178 -35.85 2.47 -1.74
N LEU A 179 -35.27 2.75 -2.91
CA LEU A 179 -34.92 4.13 -3.30
C LEU A 179 -36.17 5.02 -3.34
N HIS A 180 -37.28 4.51 -3.89
CA HIS A 180 -38.55 5.23 -3.93
C HIS A 180 -39.14 5.48 -2.53
N GLU A 181 -39.12 4.47 -1.65
CA GLU A 181 -39.56 4.59 -0.24
C GLU A 181 -38.76 5.65 0.52
N LEU A 182 -37.47 5.79 0.23
CA LEU A 182 -36.61 6.81 0.81
C LEU A 182 -36.80 8.21 0.18
N GLY A 183 -37.70 8.36 -0.79
CA GLY A 183 -37.98 9.63 -1.47
C GLY A 183 -37.02 9.99 -2.61
N TRP A 184 -36.22 9.03 -3.11
CA TRP A 184 -35.26 9.29 -4.18
C TRP A 184 -35.92 9.15 -5.55
N VAL A 185 -35.61 10.08 -6.46
CA VAL A 185 -36.15 10.07 -7.83
C VAL A 185 -35.18 9.34 -8.77
N ILE A 186 -35.63 8.22 -9.33
CA ILE A 186 -34.87 7.42 -10.28
C ILE A 186 -35.01 8.00 -11.69
N ASN A 187 -33.89 8.15 -12.40
CA ASN A 187 -33.87 8.50 -13.80
C ASN A 187 -34.12 7.26 -14.66
N LYS A 188 -35.37 7.07 -15.10
CA LYS A 188 -35.78 5.91 -15.91
C LYS A 188 -35.06 5.83 -17.25
N GLY A 189 -34.73 6.96 -17.88
CA GLY A 189 -34.07 7.00 -19.19
C GLY A 189 -32.59 6.61 -19.15
N LYS A 190 -31.91 6.81 -18.02
CA LYS A 190 -30.51 6.41 -17.81
C LYS A 190 -30.33 5.10 -17.04
N SER A 191 -31.39 4.62 -16.41
CA SER A 191 -31.38 3.34 -15.69
C SER A 191 -31.61 2.18 -16.65
N SER A 192 -31.02 1.02 -16.35
CA SER A 192 -31.23 -0.20 -17.13
C SER A 192 -32.69 -0.66 -17.03
N ALA A 193 -33.31 -0.88 -18.21
CA ALA A 193 -34.63 -1.46 -18.32
C ALA A 193 -34.61 -2.99 -18.12
N GLN A 194 -33.53 -3.65 -18.55
CA GLN A 194 -33.33 -5.10 -18.44
C GLN A 194 -31.89 -5.43 -18.03
N PRO A 195 -31.67 -6.61 -17.42
CA PRO A 195 -30.33 -7.17 -17.24
C PRO A 195 -29.55 -7.29 -18.55
N VAL A 196 -28.29 -6.87 -18.54
CA VAL A 196 -27.34 -6.96 -19.67
C VAL A 196 -25.99 -7.50 -19.21
N GLN A 197 -25.20 -8.08 -20.12
CA GLN A 197 -23.83 -8.53 -19.82
C GLN A 197 -22.75 -7.60 -20.40
N ASN A 198 -23.17 -6.54 -21.09
CA ASN A 198 -22.34 -5.42 -21.54
C ASN A 198 -22.92 -4.13 -20.98
N ILE A 199 -22.16 -3.36 -20.20
CA ILE A 199 -22.67 -2.12 -19.57
C ILE A 199 -21.60 -1.03 -19.49
N GLU A 200 -22.00 0.22 -19.69
CA GLU A 200 -21.14 1.36 -19.38
C GLU A 200 -21.24 1.73 -17.89
N PHE A 201 -20.11 1.72 -17.18
CA PHE A 201 -20.02 2.15 -15.79
C PHE A 201 -18.68 2.82 -15.50
N LEU A 202 -18.71 3.96 -14.79
CA LEU A 202 -17.55 4.86 -14.62
C LEU A 202 -16.90 5.30 -15.94
N GLY A 203 -17.70 5.36 -17.00
CA GLY A 203 -17.26 5.78 -18.32
C GLY A 203 -16.44 4.76 -19.10
N ILE A 204 -16.56 3.48 -18.74
CA ILE A 204 -15.89 2.32 -19.33
C ILE A 204 -16.98 1.31 -19.71
N GLU A 205 -16.87 0.69 -20.87
CA GLU A 205 -17.70 -0.44 -21.26
C GLU A 205 -17.12 -1.73 -20.68
N TRP A 206 -17.94 -2.50 -19.98
CA TRP A 206 -17.56 -3.76 -19.33
C TRP A 206 -18.34 -4.91 -19.94
N SER A 207 -17.65 -5.94 -20.42
CA SER A 207 -18.21 -7.19 -20.91
C SER A 207 -17.80 -8.36 -20.00
N THR A 208 -18.75 -8.86 -19.21
CA THR A 208 -18.49 -9.97 -18.27
C THR A 208 -18.48 -11.34 -18.97
N VAL A 209 -19.05 -11.42 -20.18
CA VAL A 209 -19.07 -12.66 -20.98
C VAL A 209 -17.83 -12.79 -21.84
N GLN A 210 -17.33 -11.68 -22.41
CA GLN A 210 -16.11 -11.67 -23.22
C GLN A 210 -14.85 -11.49 -22.37
N ASN A 211 -14.99 -11.19 -21.07
CA ASN A 211 -13.88 -10.78 -20.21
C ASN A 211 -13.14 -9.55 -20.77
N ILE A 212 -13.87 -8.54 -21.25
CA ILE A 212 -13.28 -7.36 -21.91
C ILE A 212 -13.72 -6.07 -21.22
N LYS A 213 -12.80 -5.12 -21.07
CA LYS A 213 -13.10 -3.71 -20.82
C LYS A 213 -12.62 -2.85 -22.00
N SER A 214 -13.44 -1.90 -22.42
CA SER A 214 -13.22 -1.04 -23.59
C SER A 214 -13.63 0.41 -23.32
N LEU A 215 -13.16 1.33 -24.16
CA LEU A 215 -13.64 2.70 -24.18
C LEU A 215 -14.97 2.76 -24.97
N PRO A 216 -16.00 3.47 -24.46
CA PRO A 216 -17.19 3.77 -25.25
C PRO A 216 -16.86 4.46 -26.57
N ARG A 217 -17.62 4.15 -27.63
CA ARG A 217 -17.39 4.67 -29.00
C ARG A 217 -17.25 6.20 -29.04
N GLU A 218 -18.12 6.93 -28.34
CA GLU A 218 -18.06 8.40 -28.29
C GLU A 218 -16.74 8.94 -27.72
N LYS A 219 -16.15 8.22 -26.75
CA LYS A 219 -14.86 8.60 -26.15
C LYS A 219 -13.70 8.28 -27.07
N LEU A 220 -13.78 7.19 -27.83
CA LEU A 220 -12.79 6.88 -28.85
C LEU A 220 -12.71 7.98 -29.91
N PHE A 221 -13.84 8.46 -30.42
CA PHE A 221 -13.86 9.57 -31.39
C PHE A 221 -13.26 10.86 -30.82
N LYS A 222 -13.58 11.21 -29.56
CA LYS A 222 -13.01 12.39 -28.90
C LYS A 222 -11.50 12.26 -28.70
N LEU A 223 -11.03 11.08 -28.29
CA LEU A 223 -9.61 10.81 -28.11
C LEU A 223 -8.86 10.86 -29.45
N GLN A 224 -9.41 10.25 -30.50
CA GLN A 224 -8.83 10.30 -31.85
C GLN A 224 -8.65 11.74 -32.33
N GLY A 225 -9.71 12.55 -32.31
CA GLY A 225 -9.61 13.96 -32.73
C GLY A 225 -8.63 14.77 -31.88
N CYS A 226 -8.51 14.44 -30.58
CA CYS A 226 -7.51 15.06 -29.73
C CYS A 226 -6.08 14.66 -30.14
N LEU A 227 -5.83 13.39 -30.44
CA LEU A 227 -4.52 12.91 -30.88
C LEU A 227 -4.11 13.50 -32.24
N GLU A 228 -5.02 13.52 -33.22
CA GLU A 228 -4.78 14.07 -34.56
C GLU A 228 -4.39 15.54 -34.49
N LYS A 229 -5.09 16.33 -33.66
CA LYS A 229 -4.77 17.75 -33.43
C LYS A 229 -3.35 17.95 -32.90
N PHE A 230 -2.91 17.08 -31.97
CA PHE A 230 -1.59 17.20 -31.35
C PHE A 230 -0.45 16.79 -32.29
N LEU A 231 -0.67 15.83 -33.19
CA LEU A 231 0.33 15.39 -34.17
C LEU A 231 0.69 16.47 -35.20
N VAL A 232 -0.26 17.36 -35.53
CA VAL A 232 -0.05 18.43 -36.54
C VAL A 232 0.42 19.74 -35.90
N ALA A 233 0.10 19.97 -34.62
CA ALA A 233 0.41 21.23 -33.96
C ALA A 233 1.93 21.40 -33.69
N PRO A 234 2.54 22.54 -34.09
CA PRO A 234 3.98 22.77 -33.89
C PRO A 234 4.36 23.08 -32.42
N ALA A 235 3.39 23.51 -31.62
CA ALA A 235 3.56 23.77 -30.19
C ALA A 235 2.26 23.47 -29.43
N TRP A 236 2.39 23.10 -28.16
CA TRP A 236 1.27 22.68 -27.32
C TRP A 236 1.11 23.57 -26.09
N SER A 237 -0.09 24.10 -25.89
CA SER A 237 -0.41 24.93 -24.73
C SER A 237 -0.45 24.11 -23.44
N PRO A 238 -0.17 24.71 -22.26
CA PRO A 238 -0.28 24.01 -20.98
C PRO A 238 -1.66 23.39 -20.75
N LEU A 239 -2.73 24.13 -21.10
CA LEU A 239 -4.11 23.68 -20.92
C LEU A 239 -4.46 22.49 -21.81
N ASP A 240 -4.04 22.53 -23.08
CA ASP A 240 -4.31 21.42 -23.99
C ASP A 240 -3.53 20.18 -23.56
N LEU A 241 -2.26 20.33 -23.14
CA LEU A 241 -1.46 19.22 -22.63
C LEU A 241 -2.09 18.58 -21.40
N GLN A 242 -2.62 19.38 -20.46
CA GLN A 242 -3.36 18.87 -19.30
C GLN A 242 -4.58 18.06 -19.71
N LYS A 243 -5.34 18.51 -20.72
CA LYS A 243 -6.49 17.77 -21.26
C LYS A 243 -6.07 16.45 -21.89
N LEU A 244 -5.06 16.47 -22.76
CA LEU A 244 -4.54 15.27 -23.44
C LEU A 244 -4.04 14.25 -22.41
N VAL A 245 -3.14 14.64 -21.51
CA VAL A 245 -2.59 13.75 -20.48
C VAL A 245 -3.69 13.23 -19.57
N GLY A 246 -4.71 14.04 -19.25
CA GLY A 246 -5.90 13.59 -18.53
C GLY A 246 -6.65 12.47 -19.25
N TRP A 247 -6.88 12.62 -20.56
CA TRP A 247 -7.48 11.60 -21.42
C TRP A 247 -6.63 10.34 -21.51
N LEU A 248 -5.33 10.45 -21.77
CA LEU A 248 -4.41 9.32 -21.87
C LEU A 248 -4.30 8.56 -20.55
N ASN A 249 -4.25 9.28 -19.42
CA ASN A 249 -4.25 8.65 -18.11
C ASN A 249 -5.55 7.85 -17.86
N PHE A 250 -6.71 8.36 -18.27
CA PHE A 250 -7.97 7.62 -18.22
C PHE A 250 -7.94 6.39 -19.14
N ALA A 251 -7.59 6.58 -20.42
CA ALA A 251 -7.54 5.52 -21.42
C ALA A 251 -6.53 4.42 -21.07
N SER A 252 -5.42 4.75 -20.39
CA SER A 252 -4.37 3.80 -20.00
C SER A 252 -4.80 2.73 -18.99
N PHE A 253 -5.99 2.87 -18.38
CA PHE A 253 -6.59 1.80 -17.60
C PHE A 253 -7.13 0.66 -18.48
N ILE A 254 -7.41 0.95 -19.76
CA ILE A 254 -8.06 0.09 -20.74
C ILE A 254 -7.06 -0.33 -21.81
N VAL A 255 -6.30 0.62 -22.35
CA VAL A 255 -5.30 0.38 -23.39
C VAL A 255 -4.06 -0.22 -22.73
N PRO A 256 -3.71 -1.50 -23.02
CA PRO A 256 -2.49 -2.13 -22.53
C PRO A 256 -1.28 -1.25 -22.80
N TYR A 257 -0.30 -1.21 -21.89
CA TYR A 257 0.93 -0.41 -22.09
C TYR A 257 0.73 1.10 -22.29
N GLY A 258 -0.48 1.63 -22.15
CA GLY A 258 -0.73 3.06 -22.36
C GLY A 258 0.12 3.93 -21.43
N ARG A 259 0.32 3.53 -20.17
CA ARG A 259 1.03 4.35 -19.18
C ARG A 259 2.51 4.54 -19.50
N ILE A 260 3.19 3.52 -20.01
CA ILE A 260 4.62 3.65 -20.35
C ILE A 260 4.78 4.60 -21.55
N ASN A 261 3.81 4.60 -22.47
CA ASN A 261 3.78 5.39 -23.71
C ASN A 261 3.11 6.77 -23.57
N PHE A 262 2.94 7.31 -22.36
CA PHE A 262 2.69 8.76 -22.20
C PHE A 262 3.58 9.42 -21.15
N ARG A 263 4.60 8.72 -20.63
CA ARG A 263 5.48 9.27 -19.59
C ARG A 263 6.22 10.51 -20.07
N SER A 264 6.65 10.55 -21.32
CA SER A 264 7.31 11.74 -21.88
C SER A 264 6.34 12.92 -22.01
N LEU A 265 5.09 12.67 -22.44
CA LEU A 265 4.01 13.66 -22.51
C LEU A 265 3.68 14.23 -21.13
N LEU A 266 3.66 13.38 -20.09
CA LEU A 266 3.44 13.80 -18.72
C LEU A 266 4.57 14.72 -18.20
N THR A 267 5.84 14.37 -18.50
CA THR A 267 6.99 15.22 -18.16
C THR A 267 6.92 16.56 -18.89
N LEU A 268 6.55 16.56 -20.17
CA LEU A 268 6.42 17.76 -20.98
C LEU A 268 5.27 18.66 -20.49
N MET A 269 4.12 18.07 -20.12
CA MET A 269 3.01 18.78 -19.48
C MET A 269 3.45 19.43 -18.16
N GLN A 270 4.19 18.72 -17.31
CA GLN A 270 4.70 19.28 -16.04
C GLN A 270 5.60 20.50 -16.29
N ARG A 271 6.44 20.44 -17.34
CA ARG A 271 7.28 21.57 -17.76
C ARG A 271 6.43 22.76 -18.23
N ALA A 272 5.52 22.53 -19.18
CA ALA A 272 4.65 23.57 -19.75
C ALA A 272 3.83 24.29 -18.68
N VAL A 273 3.25 23.54 -17.73
CA VAL A 273 2.46 24.11 -16.63
C VAL A 273 3.33 24.91 -15.66
N ARG A 274 4.54 24.44 -15.34
CA ARG A 274 5.46 25.15 -14.45
C ARG A 274 5.96 26.46 -15.06
N GLU A 275 6.29 26.44 -16.34
CA GLU A 275 6.83 27.59 -17.07
C GLU A 275 5.71 28.51 -17.59
N GLY A 276 4.47 28.05 -17.66
CA GLY A 276 3.34 28.83 -18.16
C GLY A 276 3.38 29.08 -19.66
N ILE A 277 4.19 28.33 -20.40
CA ILE A 277 4.45 28.54 -21.83
C ILE A 277 3.99 27.35 -22.67
N SER A 278 3.69 27.63 -23.94
CA SER A 278 3.55 26.57 -24.94
C SER A 278 4.90 25.93 -25.20
N VAL A 279 4.91 24.60 -25.35
CA VAL A 279 6.13 23.82 -25.55
C VAL A 279 6.07 23.05 -26.86
N ALA A 280 7.22 22.96 -27.56
CA ALA A 280 7.35 22.13 -28.74
C ALA A 280 7.40 20.63 -28.37
N PRO A 281 6.91 19.73 -29.25
CA PRO A 281 7.04 18.29 -29.04
C PRO A 281 8.51 17.85 -29.02
N THR A 282 8.86 16.97 -28.07
CA THR A 282 10.15 16.27 -28.10
C THR A 282 10.06 15.01 -28.97
N ALA A 283 11.18 14.50 -29.47
CA ALA A 283 11.21 13.27 -30.27
C ALA A 283 10.50 12.10 -29.58
N GLN A 284 10.76 11.89 -28.28
CA GLN A 284 10.09 10.84 -27.51
C GLN A 284 8.59 11.10 -27.33
N ALA A 285 8.15 12.37 -27.19
CA ALA A 285 6.74 12.71 -27.09
C ALA A 285 5.98 12.42 -28.40
N VAL A 286 6.62 12.60 -29.55
CA VAL A 286 6.07 12.23 -30.85
C VAL A 286 5.93 10.72 -30.96
N VAL A 287 6.96 9.96 -30.57
CA VAL A 287 6.91 8.48 -30.55
C VAL A 287 5.77 7.98 -29.65
N ASP A 288 5.66 8.53 -28.44
CA ASP A 288 4.58 8.22 -27.49
C ASP A 288 3.20 8.53 -28.12
N LEU A 289 3.02 9.68 -28.78
CA LEU A 289 1.77 10.04 -29.46
C LEU A 289 1.42 9.13 -30.64
N GLN A 290 2.41 8.78 -31.47
CA GLN A 290 2.22 7.88 -32.60
C GLN A 290 1.83 6.48 -32.12
N TRP A 291 2.47 6.00 -31.06
CA TRP A 291 2.07 4.76 -30.40
C TRP A 291 0.60 4.85 -29.97
N TRP A 292 0.20 5.93 -29.29
CA TRP A 292 -1.20 6.10 -28.91
C TRP A 292 -2.15 6.13 -30.11
N MET A 293 -1.78 6.78 -31.22
CA MET A 293 -2.60 6.78 -32.44
C MET A 293 -2.83 5.38 -33.01
N ASN A 294 -1.85 4.48 -32.87
CA ASN A 294 -1.98 3.10 -33.34
C ASN A 294 -2.75 2.19 -32.37
N HIS A 295 -2.70 2.48 -31.07
CA HIS A 295 -3.18 1.57 -30.03
C HIS A 295 -4.40 2.07 -29.23
N PHE A 296 -4.89 3.30 -29.42
CA PHE A 296 -5.97 3.86 -28.59
C PHE A 296 -7.31 3.11 -28.63
N LYS A 297 -7.51 2.27 -29.66
CA LYS A 297 -8.71 1.43 -29.83
C LYS A 297 -8.57 0.05 -29.18
N GLU A 298 -7.39 -0.30 -28.67
CA GLU A 298 -7.17 -1.58 -28.02
C GLU A 298 -8.00 -1.72 -26.75
N VAL A 299 -8.30 -2.98 -26.42
CA VAL A 299 -9.06 -3.38 -25.25
C VAL A 299 -8.19 -4.23 -24.35
N SER A 300 -8.61 -4.44 -23.12
CA SER A 300 -7.93 -5.37 -22.21
C SER A 300 -8.90 -6.18 -21.39
N GLU A 301 -8.37 -7.22 -20.76
CA GLU A 301 -9.16 -8.14 -19.97
C GLU A 301 -9.66 -7.52 -18.65
N ILE A 302 -10.80 -7.98 -18.15
CA ILE A 302 -11.26 -7.66 -16.80
C ILE A 302 -10.45 -8.46 -15.79
N TRP A 303 -10.35 -9.78 -16.00
CA TRP A 303 -9.61 -10.73 -15.19
C TRP A 303 -8.45 -11.28 -16.00
N LEU A 304 -7.24 -11.12 -15.48
CA LEU A 304 -6.06 -11.78 -16.03
C LEU A 304 -6.07 -13.26 -15.66
N GLN A 305 -5.44 -14.08 -16.50
CA GLN A 305 -5.15 -15.47 -16.17
C GLN A 305 -4.29 -15.56 -14.90
N PRO A 306 -4.44 -16.62 -14.09
CA PRO A 306 -3.57 -16.83 -12.94
C PRO A 306 -2.10 -16.97 -13.39
N PRO A 307 -1.13 -16.56 -12.56
CA PRO A 307 0.28 -16.68 -12.90
C PRO A 307 0.66 -18.15 -13.04
N THR A 308 1.39 -18.45 -14.10
CA THR A 308 1.91 -19.78 -14.42
C THR A 308 3.38 -19.93 -14.05
N HIS A 309 4.10 -18.81 -13.93
CA HIS A 309 5.51 -18.75 -13.60
C HIS A 309 5.74 -17.75 -12.45
N PHE A 310 6.63 -18.11 -11.53
CA PHE A 310 6.90 -17.37 -10.31
C PHE A 310 8.36 -16.98 -10.25
N ILE A 311 8.58 -15.67 -10.23
CA ILE A 311 9.89 -15.06 -10.26
C ILE A 311 10.09 -14.30 -8.95
N VAL A 312 11.21 -14.54 -8.31
CA VAL A 312 11.64 -13.83 -7.11
C VAL A 312 13.03 -13.25 -7.38
N THR A 313 13.20 -11.94 -7.23
CA THR A 313 14.47 -11.26 -7.53
C THR A 313 15.01 -10.48 -6.35
N ASP A 314 16.33 -10.26 -6.35
CA ASP A 314 17.03 -9.42 -5.39
C ASP A 314 18.30 -8.83 -6.02
N ALA A 315 18.75 -7.70 -5.51
CA ALA A 315 19.99 -7.06 -5.91
C ALA A 315 20.84 -6.63 -4.71
N SER A 316 22.13 -6.96 -4.75
CA SER A 316 23.11 -6.57 -3.73
C SER A 316 24.14 -5.58 -4.28
N ASP A 317 25.16 -5.27 -3.47
CA ASP A 317 26.29 -4.46 -3.93
C ASP A 317 27.21 -5.20 -4.90
N VAL A 318 27.22 -6.54 -4.89
CA VAL A 318 28.16 -7.36 -5.69
C VAL A 318 27.53 -7.97 -6.95
N GLY A 319 26.23 -8.26 -6.91
CA GLY A 319 25.53 -8.87 -8.06
C GLY A 319 24.01 -8.85 -7.91
N TRP A 320 23.35 -9.55 -8.83
CA TRP A 320 21.91 -9.81 -8.81
C TRP A 320 21.63 -11.31 -8.72
N GLY A 321 20.48 -11.63 -8.15
CA GLY A 321 20.02 -12.98 -7.96
C GLY A 321 18.54 -13.11 -8.26
N ALA A 322 18.15 -14.23 -8.84
CA ALA A 322 16.77 -14.54 -9.10
C ALA A 322 16.49 -16.04 -8.99
N TYR A 323 15.29 -16.34 -8.53
CA TYR A 323 14.70 -17.67 -8.53
C TYR A 323 13.51 -17.67 -9.49
N VAL A 324 13.50 -18.61 -10.44
CA VAL A 324 12.44 -18.76 -11.47
C VAL A 324 12.02 -20.22 -11.54
N ASP A 325 10.83 -20.53 -11.03
CA ASP A 325 10.20 -21.86 -11.16
C ASP A 325 11.12 -23.07 -10.86
N GLY A 326 12.07 -22.92 -9.94
CA GLY A 326 13.00 -23.98 -9.52
C GLY A 326 14.44 -23.71 -9.97
N HIS A 327 14.64 -22.77 -10.88
CA HIS A 327 15.94 -22.45 -11.46
C HIS A 327 16.54 -21.23 -10.76
N TYR A 328 17.84 -21.28 -10.53
CA TYR A 328 18.61 -20.19 -9.96
C TYR A 328 19.33 -19.43 -11.06
N LEU A 329 19.14 -18.12 -11.11
CA LEU A 329 19.87 -17.21 -11.96
C LEU A 329 20.65 -16.25 -11.07
N GLN A 330 21.89 -15.96 -11.42
CA GLN A 330 22.69 -14.96 -10.76
C GLN A 330 23.73 -14.40 -11.73
N GLY A 331 24.20 -13.19 -11.48
CA GLY A 331 25.26 -12.57 -12.27
C GLY A 331 25.91 -11.40 -11.56
N PRO A 332 27.21 -11.16 -11.80
CA PRO A 332 27.91 -10.03 -11.21
C PRO A 332 27.47 -8.72 -11.86
N TRP A 333 27.63 -7.62 -11.14
CA TRP A 333 27.49 -6.29 -11.73
C TRP A 333 28.70 -5.96 -12.61
N LEU A 334 28.46 -5.32 -13.75
CA LEU A 334 29.51 -4.64 -14.50
C LEU A 334 30.04 -3.45 -13.68
N ALA A 335 31.28 -3.03 -13.94
CA ALA A 335 31.95 -1.98 -13.16
C ALA A 335 31.13 -0.68 -13.03
N GLN A 336 30.38 -0.32 -14.09
CA GLN A 336 29.49 0.85 -14.07
C GLN A 336 28.24 0.63 -13.21
N GLU A 337 27.72 -0.59 -13.17
CA GLU A 337 26.48 -0.97 -12.49
C GLU A 337 26.66 -1.07 -10.97
N THR A 338 27.85 -1.39 -10.50
CA THR A 338 28.19 -1.44 -9.07
C THR A 338 27.90 -0.12 -8.37
N SER A 339 28.08 1.02 -9.07
CA SER A 339 27.82 2.37 -8.55
C SER A 339 26.33 2.75 -8.50
N PHE A 340 25.44 1.95 -9.10
CA PHE A 340 24.03 2.29 -9.19
C PHE A 340 23.32 2.22 -7.85
N ARG A 341 22.33 3.09 -7.66
CA ARG A 341 21.47 3.05 -6.46
C ARG A 341 20.69 1.74 -6.41
N ALA A 342 20.41 1.23 -5.21
CA ALA A 342 19.69 -0.01 -4.97
C ALA A 342 18.42 -0.16 -5.83
N ASN A 343 17.52 0.85 -5.86
CA ASN A 343 16.29 0.80 -6.66
C ASN A 343 16.53 0.55 -8.17
N ARG A 344 17.67 1.01 -8.71
CA ARG A 344 18.05 0.80 -10.11
C ARG A 344 18.57 -0.63 -10.32
N LYS A 345 19.41 -1.11 -9.41
CA LYS A 345 19.91 -2.49 -9.42
C LYS A 345 18.77 -3.51 -9.32
N GLU A 346 17.80 -3.26 -8.45
CA GLU A 346 16.59 -4.08 -8.29
C GLU A 346 15.77 -4.20 -9.57
N LEU A 347 15.54 -3.09 -10.26
CA LEU A 347 14.81 -3.10 -11.53
C LEU A 347 15.63 -3.75 -12.66
N LEU A 348 16.97 -3.62 -12.64
CA LEU A 348 17.87 -4.31 -13.55
C LEU A 348 17.85 -5.84 -13.35
N ALA A 349 17.86 -6.32 -12.10
CA ALA A 349 17.75 -7.74 -11.81
C ALA A 349 16.52 -8.36 -12.49
N ILE A 350 15.37 -7.69 -12.41
CA ILE A 350 14.14 -8.10 -13.09
C ILE A 350 14.30 -8.04 -14.61
N SER A 351 14.94 -6.99 -15.14
CA SER A 351 15.23 -6.86 -16.57
C SER A 351 16.09 -8.01 -17.10
N PHE A 352 17.10 -8.44 -16.36
CA PHE A 352 17.98 -9.54 -16.76
C PHE A 352 17.27 -10.89 -16.77
N VAL A 353 16.40 -11.15 -15.80
CA VAL A 353 15.56 -12.36 -15.82
C VAL A 353 14.68 -12.39 -17.07
N LEU A 354 14.03 -11.27 -17.39
CA LEU A 354 13.18 -11.18 -18.57
C LEU A 354 13.98 -11.29 -19.87
N GLN A 355 15.17 -10.69 -19.96
CA GLN A 355 16.03 -10.81 -21.14
C GLN A 355 16.46 -12.26 -21.39
N ASN A 356 16.79 -13.00 -20.33
CA ASN A 356 17.26 -14.38 -20.46
C ASN A 356 16.12 -15.39 -20.71
N MET A 357 14.92 -15.14 -20.18
CA MET A 357 13.83 -16.13 -20.16
C MET A 357 12.55 -15.68 -20.86
N ALA A 358 12.54 -14.54 -21.57
CA ALA A 358 11.34 -14.04 -22.25
C ALA A 358 10.68 -15.08 -23.18
N GLN A 359 11.48 -15.91 -23.86
CA GLN A 359 10.97 -16.94 -24.74
C GLN A 359 10.21 -18.05 -23.98
N VAL A 360 10.65 -18.39 -22.77
CA VAL A 360 9.96 -19.35 -21.89
C VAL A 360 8.63 -18.77 -21.39
N PHE A 361 8.63 -17.47 -21.13
CA PHE A 361 7.44 -16.75 -20.64
C PHE A 361 6.46 -16.33 -21.73
N ALA A 362 6.76 -16.61 -23.00
CA ALA A 362 5.95 -16.16 -24.13
C ALA A 362 4.49 -16.64 -24.00
N ASP A 363 3.54 -15.74 -24.19
CA ASP A 363 2.09 -15.98 -24.02
C ASP A 363 1.67 -16.43 -22.60
N LYS A 364 2.52 -16.24 -21.59
CA LYS A 364 2.25 -16.64 -20.20
C LYS A 364 1.99 -15.45 -19.29
N THR A 365 1.30 -15.72 -18.19
CA THR A 365 1.25 -14.80 -17.04
C THR A 365 2.34 -15.15 -16.04
N ILE A 366 3.16 -14.17 -15.69
CA ILE A 366 4.26 -14.29 -14.72
C ILE A 366 3.95 -13.46 -13.47
N LEU A 367 4.35 -13.94 -12.30
CA LEU A 367 4.34 -13.17 -11.06
C LEU A 367 5.78 -12.83 -10.66
N VAL A 368 6.12 -11.54 -10.69
CA VAL A 368 7.40 -11.04 -10.18
C VAL A 368 7.25 -10.56 -8.74
N GLN A 369 8.09 -11.09 -7.86
CA GLN A 369 8.19 -10.71 -6.46
C GLN A 369 9.56 -10.10 -6.16
N SER A 370 9.54 -9.00 -5.41
CA SER A 370 10.73 -8.32 -4.90
C SER A 370 10.37 -7.61 -3.58
N ASP A 371 11.37 -7.40 -2.73
CA ASP A 371 11.25 -6.59 -1.52
C ASP A 371 11.42 -5.08 -1.80
N ASN A 372 11.77 -4.71 -3.03
CA ASN A 372 11.89 -3.32 -3.44
C ASN A 372 10.57 -2.76 -3.96
N GLN A 373 9.85 -2.06 -3.08
CA GLN A 373 8.59 -1.41 -3.45
C GLN A 373 8.72 -0.36 -4.57
N THR A 374 9.90 0.27 -4.74
CA THR A 374 10.10 1.25 -5.82
C THR A 374 10.15 0.56 -7.18
N ALA A 375 10.90 -0.55 -7.29
CA ALA A 375 10.96 -1.35 -8.52
C ALA A 375 9.57 -1.89 -8.87
N LEU A 376 8.86 -2.47 -7.90
CA LEU A 376 7.48 -2.96 -8.11
C LEU A 376 6.51 -1.83 -8.48
N ALA A 377 6.67 -0.63 -7.92
CA ALA A 377 5.84 0.52 -8.29
C ALA A 377 6.13 1.00 -9.71
N TYR A 378 7.38 0.96 -10.17
CA TYR A 378 7.74 1.26 -11.56
C TYR A 378 7.15 0.23 -12.52
N LEU A 379 7.18 -1.05 -12.18
CA LEU A 379 6.53 -2.09 -12.99
C LEU A 379 5.01 -1.91 -13.02
N ARG A 380 4.36 -1.86 -11.86
CA ARG A 380 2.88 -1.74 -11.75
C ARG A 380 2.33 -0.48 -12.41
N ASN A 381 3.05 0.64 -12.31
CA ASN A 381 2.62 1.89 -12.91
C ASN A 381 3.13 2.05 -14.35
N GLN A 382 3.90 1.11 -14.89
CA GLN A 382 4.55 1.22 -16.20
C GLN A 382 5.39 2.52 -16.30
N GLY A 383 6.42 2.59 -15.47
CA GLY A 383 7.34 3.71 -15.35
C GLY A 383 6.91 4.80 -14.35
N GLY A 384 7.71 5.86 -14.30
CA GLY A 384 7.50 7.04 -13.48
C GLY A 384 8.35 8.22 -13.95
N THR A 385 7.96 9.45 -13.62
CA THR A 385 8.62 10.68 -14.11
C THR A 385 9.72 11.21 -13.21
N ARG A 386 10.02 10.53 -12.09
CA ARG A 386 10.99 11.01 -11.09
C ARG A 386 12.44 10.62 -11.38
N SER A 387 12.65 9.63 -12.25
CA SER A 387 13.97 9.09 -12.55
C SER A 387 13.97 8.54 -13.95
N GLU A 388 14.67 9.23 -14.85
CA GLU A 388 14.85 8.80 -16.23
C GLU A 388 15.57 7.45 -16.33
N PRO A 389 16.64 7.16 -15.55
CA PRO A 389 17.28 5.84 -15.57
C PRO A 389 16.35 4.68 -15.19
N LEU A 390 15.40 4.90 -14.27
CA LEU A 390 14.42 3.85 -13.94
C LEU A 390 13.35 3.73 -15.03
N LEU A 391 12.97 4.84 -15.66
CA LEU A 391 12.02 4.84 -16.78
C LEU A 391 12.60 4.11 -17.99
N SER A 392 13.89 4.29 -18.30
CA SER A 392 14.54 3.61 -19.41
C SER A 392 14.60 2.09 -19.19
N ILE A 393 14.95 1.62 -17.99
CA ILE A 393 14.91 0.19 -17.67
C ILE A 393 13.47 -0.35 -17.75
N ALA A 394 12.50 0.40 -17.22
CA ALA A 394 11.09 0.01 -17.33
C ALA A 394 10.66 -0.11 -18.80
N ARG A 395 11.07 0.82 -19.68
CA ARG A 395 10.80 0.72 -21.13
C ARG A 395 11.39 -0.56 -21.71
N ASN A 396 12.64 -0.90 -21.41
CA ASN A 396 13.26 -2.13 -21.88
C ASN A 396 12.49 -3.37 -21.42
N ILE A 397 12.13 -3.44 -20.14
CA ILE A 397 11.29 -4.50 -19.58
C ILE A 397 9.99 -4.62 -20.37
N TYR A 398 9.28 -3.50 -20.56
CA TYR A 398 8.00 -3.49 -21.26
C TYR A 398 8.12 -3.85 -22.74
N THR A 399 9.23 -3.52 -23.41
CA THR A 399 9.53 -4.00 -24.77
C THR A 399 9.53 -5.52 -24.82
N HIS A 400 10.22 -6.19 -23.89
CA HIS A 400 10.19 -7.66 -23.83
C HIS A 400 8.79 -8.21 -23.53
N LEU A 401 8.06 -7.60 -22.59
CA LEU A 401 6.69 -8.03 -22.26
C LEU A 401 5.76 -7.92 -23.48
N MET A 402 5.88 -6.84 -24.26
CA MET A 402 5.09 -6.61 -25.48
C MET A 402 5.46 -7.60 -26.58
N THR A 403 6.75 -7.73 -26.92
CA THR A 403 7.23 -8.59 -28.00
C THR A 403 6.83 -10.05 -27.80
N HIS A 404 6.86 -10.54 -26.56
CA HIS A 404 6.57 -11.94 -26.25
C HIS A 404 5.17 -12.16 -25.67
N ARG A 405 4.29 -11.14 -25.68
CA ARG A 405 2.92 -11.19 -25.13
C ARG A 405 2.87 -11.74 -23.69
N ILE A 406 3.79 -11.28 -22.84
CA ILE A 406 3.91 -11.70 -21.44
C ILE A 406 3.02 -10.83 -20.56
N HIS A 407 2.15 -11.45 -19.78
CA HIS A 407 1.33 -10.75 -18.80
C HIS A 407 2.05 -10.66 -17.45
N LEU A 408 2.44 -9.44 -17.06
CA LEU A 408 3.16 -9.20 -15.81
C LEU A 408 2.20 -8.94 -14.63
N MET A 409 2.31 -9.78 -13.60
CA MET A 409 1.79 -9.51 -12.25
C MET A 409 2.95 -9.18 -11.32
N THR A 410 2.69 -8.35 -10.30
CA THR A 410 3.72 -7.97 -9.31
C THR A 410 3.19 -8.13 -7.89
N SER A 411 4.00 -8.70 -7.01
CA SER A 411 3.70 -8.76 -5.58
C SER A 411 4.91 -8.39 -4.74
N TYR A 412 4.67 -7.69 -3.63
CA TYR A 412 5.73 -7.49 -2.64
C TYR A 412 6.01 -8.81 -1.91
N ILE A 413 7.28 -9.07 -1.64
CA ILE A 413 7.73 -10.11 -0.70
C ILE A 413 8.64 -9.43 0.35
N PRO A 414 8.40 -9.59 1.66
CA PRO A 414 9.31 -9.05 2.66
C PRO A 414 10.72 -9.64 2.52
N GLY A 415 11.76 -8.80 2.70
CA GLY A 415 13.16 -9.20 2.58
C GLY A 415 13.55 -10.47 3.34
N PRO A 416 13.09 -10.69 4.60
CA PRO A 416 13.35 -11.95 5.30
C PRO A 416 12.78 -13.21 4.64
N LEU A 417 11.81 -13.07 3.72
CA LEU A 417 11.26 -14.17 2.92
C LEU A 417 11.95 -14.27 1.55
N ASN A 418 12.74 -13.25 1.17
CA ASN A 418 13.48 -13.17 -0.08
C ASN A 418 14.88 -13.80 0.00
N SER A 419 15.08 -14.74 0.92
CA SER A 419 16.41 -15.21 1.31
C SER A 419 17.17 -15.94 0.20
N VAL A 420 16.45 -16.60 -0.72
CA VAL A 420 17.07 -17.28 -1.87
C VAL A 420 17.67 -16.28 -2.84
N ALA A 421 16.89 -15.30 -3.27
CA ALA A 421 17.37 -14.29 -4.20
C ALA A 421 18.47 -13.41 -3.55
N ASP A 422 18.38 -13.09 -2.25
CA ASP A 422 19.44 -12.38 -1.51
C ASP A 422 20.75 -13.17 -1.42
N SER A 423 20.69 -14.49 -1.19
CA SER A 423 21.90 -15.33 -1.25
C SER A 423 22.52 -15.34 -2.65
N LEU A 424 21.71 -15.53 -3.69
CA LEU A 424 22.15 -15.52 -5.09
C LEU A 424 22.75 -14.16 -5.48
N SER A 425 22.13 -13.06 -5.08
CA SER A 425 22.60 -11.71 -5.40
C SER A 425 23.95 -11.39 -4.75
N ARG A 426 24.33 -12.14 -3.70
CA ARG A 426 25.59 -11.99 -2.96
C ARG A 426 26.61 -13.10 -3.25
N PHE A 427 26.30 -14.04 -4.15
CA PHE A 427 27.11 -15.25 -4.40
C PHE A 427 27.36 -16.07 -3.13
N LYS A 428 26.38 -16.12 -2.23
CA LYS A 428 26.42 -16.92 -1.02
C LYS A 428 25.74 -18.27 -1.24
N ALA A 429 26.08 -19.24 -0.39
CA ALA A 429 25.31 -20.48 -0.30
C ALA A 429 23.82 -20.18 -0.06
N LEU A 430 22.95 -20.98 -0.68
CA LEU A 430 21.51 -20.88 -0.46
C LEU A 430 21.22 -21.25 1.00
N PRO A 431 20.36 -20.48 1.69
CA PRO A 431 20.04 -20.77 3.08
C PRO A 431 19.33 -22.12 3.14
N GLU A 432 19.67 -22.95 4.12
CA GLU A 432 18.99 -24.20 4.36
C GLU A 432 18.67 -24.31 5.85
N TRP A 433 17.39 -24.44 6.16
CA TRP A 433 16.92 -24.46 7.54
C TRP A 433 16.79 -25.90 8.04
N HIS A 434 17.41 -26.20 9.17
CA HIS A 434 17.35 -27.52 9.80
C HIS A 434 16.72 -27.44 11.19
N LEU A 435 15.67 -28.24 11.41
CA LEU A 435 15.09 -28.45 12.73
C LEU A 435 15.92 -29.47 13.51
N LEU A 436 16.40 -29.05 14.68
CA LEU A 436 17.22 -29.88 15.55
C LEU A 436 16.44 -31.09 16.10
N PRO A 437 17.14 -32.18 16.51
CA PRO A 437 16.51 -33.40 17.01
C PRO A 437 15.50 -33.21 18.14
N ILE A 438 15.63 -32.16 18.94
CA ILE A 438 14.66 -31.83 20.00
C ILE A 438 13.28 -31.50 19.40
N ALA A 439 13.21 -30.69 18.35
CA ALA A 439 11.94 -30.34 17.72
C ALA A 439 11.38 -31.47 16.86
N THR A 440 12.22 -32.15 16.07
CA THR A 440 11.76 -33.24 15.20
C THR A 440 11.19 -34.41 16.03
N ARG A 441 11.81 -34.77 17.16
CA ARG A 441 11.26 -35.79 18.08
C ARG A 441 9.87 -35.45 18.61
N LEU A 442 9.61 -34.18 18.93
CA LEU A 442 8.27 -33.74 19.38
C LEU A 442 7.24 -33.90 18.27
N ILE A 443 7.60 -33.54 17.04
CA ILE A 443 6.72 -33.66 15.88
C ILE A 443 6.47 -35.13 15.54
N PHE A 444 7.51 -35.96 15.55
CA PHE A 444 7.42 -37.39 15.25
C PHE A 444 6.60 -38.15 16.29
N ARG A 445 6.68 -37.78 17.57
CA ARG A 445 5.77 -38.32 18.60
C ARG A 445 4.30 -38.01 18.32
N LYS A 446 4.01 -36.87 17.70
CA LYS A 446 2.63 -36.43 17.42
C LYS A 446 2.04 -37.06 16.17
N TRP A 447 2.82 -37.16 15.09
CA TRP A 447 2.30 -37.53 13.76
C TRP A 447 3.00 -38.72 13.10
N GLY A 448 3.93 -39.35 13.81
CA GLY A 448 4.74 -40.46 13.30
C GLY A 448 6.03 -40.00 12.66
N ILE A 449 6.93 -40.96 12.41
CA ILE A 449 8.21 -40.74 11.76
C ILE A 449 8.00 -40.83 10.24
N PRO A 450 8.31 -39.78 9.46
CA PRO A 450 8.26 -39.81 8.01
C PRO A 450 9.21 -40.86 7.43
N ILE A 451 8.84 -41.45 6.29
CA ILE A 451 9.71 -42.41 5.59
C ILE A 451 10.74 -41.73 4.70
N ILE A 452 10.53 -40.46 4.34
CA ILE A 452 11.39 -39.67 3.47
C ILE A 452 11.29 -38.17 3.79
N ASP A 453 12.41 -37.47 3.67
CA ASP A 453 12.51 -36.00 3.67
C ASP A 453 12.64 -35.48 2.24
N LEU A 454 11.64 -34.74 1.75
CA LEU A 454 11.59 -34.31 0.34
C LEU A 454 12.43 -33.06 0.04
N PHE A 455 12.92 -32.34 1.05
CA PHE A 455 13.57 -31.03 0.83
C PHE A 455 14.77 -30.83 1.75
N ALA A 456 15.74 -31.75 1.72
CA ALA A 456 16.90 -31.69 2.61
C ALA A 456 18.20 -32.09 1.92
N SER A 457 19.30 -31.44 2.32
CA SER A 457 20.66 -31.91 2.06
C SER A 457 21.08 -33.00 3.05
N GLN A 458 22.25 -33.58 2.78
CA GLN A 458 22.96 -34.48 3.72
C GLN A 458 23.15 -33.89 5.12
N ASN A 459 23.19 -32.56 5.28
CA ASN A 459 23.39 -31.92 6.57
C ASN A 459 22.08 -31.49 7.26
N ALA A 460 20.95 -31.56 6.56
CA ALA A 460 19.67 -31.06 7.03
C ALA A 460 18.58 -32.14 7.16
N HIS A 461 18.78 -33.34 6.62
CA HIS A 461 17.75 -34.37 6.63
C HIS A 461 17.36 -34.77 8.05
N VAL A 462 16.06 -34.98 8.28
CA VAL A 462 15.55 -35.38 9.61
C VAL A 462 15.25 -36.88 9.72
N VAL A 463 15.31 -37.59 8.60
CA VAL A 463 15.13 -39.05 8.48
C VAL A 463 16.13 -39.62 7.45
N PRO A 464 16.49 -40.92 7.50
CA PRO A 464 17.61 -41.45 6.70
C PRO A 464 17.45 -41.32 5.17
N ARG A 465 16.22 -41.45 4.65
CA ARG A 465 15.96 -41.25 3.21
C ARG A 465 15.61 -39.79 2.97
N TYR A 466 16.30 -39.15 2.05
CA TYR A 466 16.07 -37.75 1.75
C TYR A 466 16.28 -37.43 0.27
N VAL A 467 15.73 -36.30 -0.16
CA VAL A 467 15.76 -35.79 -1.52
C VAL A 467 16.40 -34.42 -1.50
N THR A 468 17.43 -34.24 -2.32
CA THR A 468 18.20 -33.00 -2.42
C THR A 468 18.12 -32.44 -3.84
N ARG A 469 18.43 -31.15 -3.99
CA ARG A 469 18.66 -30.54 -5.32
C ARG A 469 20.14 -30.52 -5.70
N ASP A 470 21.05 -30.89 -4.80
CA ASP A 470 22.47 -31.02 -5.13
C ASP A 470 22.71 -32.31 -5.92
N LEU A 471 22.87 -32.18 -7.24
CA LEU A 471 23.13 -33.30 -8.15
C LEU A 471 24.44 -34.05 -7.84
N ARG A 472 25.30 -33.49 -6.97
CA ARG A 472 26.57 -34.09 -6.57
C ARG A 472 26.45 -34.97 -5.33
N ASP A 473 25.30 -34.99 -4.65
CA ASP A 473 25.08 -35.83 -3.47
C ASP A 473 24.63 -37.24 -3.92
N PRO A 474 25.50 -38.26 -3.80
CA PRO A 474 25.18 -39.62 -4.19
C PRO A 474 24.36 -40.37 -3.12
N ALA A 475 24.24 -39.83 -1.90
CA ALA A 475 23.54 -40.47 -0.78
C ALA A 475 22.04 -40.15 -0.76
N ALA A 476 21.59 -39.20 -1.58
CA ALA A 476 20.18 -38.89 -1.74
C ALA A 476 19.41 -40.02 -2.42
N ASP A 477 18.16 -40.22 -2.01
CA ASP A 477 17.25 -41.24 -2.57
C ASP A 477 16.94 -40.95 -4.05
N PHE A 478 16.82 -39.66 -4.39
CA PHE A 478 16.84 -39.11 -5.74
C PHE A 478 17.03 -37.59 -5.70
N HIS A 479 17.15 -36.96 -6.87
CA HIS A 479 17.36 -35.52 -7.01
C HIS A 479 16.08 -34.81 -7.45
N ASP A 480 15.83 -33.64 -6.86
CA ASP A 480 14.64 -32.81 -7.05
C ASP A 480 13.31 -33.50 -6.72
N ALA A 481 12.66 -33.10 -5.63
CA ALA A 481 11.38 -33.66 -5.22
C ALA A 481 10.27 -33.50 -6.27
N PHE A 482 10.33 -32.49 -7.12
CA PHE A 482 9.31 -32.26 -8.15
C PHE A 482 9.49 -33.14 -9.39
N SER A 483 10.59 -33.89 -9.49
CA SER A 483 10.85 -34.80 -10.61
C SER A 483 9.93 -36.04 -10.61
N ARG A 484 9.21 -36.30 -9.52
CA ARG A 484 8.36 -37.48 -9.35
C ARG A 484 7.04 -37.13 -8.69
N THR A 485 5.98 -37.87 -9.02
CA THR A 485 4.70 -37.81 -8.30
C THR A 485 4.88 -38.31 -6.88
N TRP A 486 4.35 -37.58 -5.91
CA TRP A 486 4.52 -37.92 -4.50
C TRP A 486 3.55 -39.01 -4.09
N THR A 487 4.06 -40.19 -3.77
CA THR A 487 3.25 -41.32 -3.29
C THR A 487 3.93 -41.95 -2.07
N TYR A 488 3.55 -41.50 -0.87
CA TYR A 488 4.24 -41.90 0.38
C TYR A 488 3.27 -42.10 1.53
N LYS A 489 3.51 -43.09 2.39
CA LYS A 489 2.69 -43.30 3.60
C LYS A 489 2.73 -42.09 4.54
N LEU A 490 3.91 -41.53 4.77
CA LEU A 490 4.14 -40.28 5.50
C LEU A 490 5.46 -39.65 5.04
N ALA A 491 5.44 -38.43 4.51
CA ALA A 491 6.65 -37.73 4.09
C ALA A 491 6.82 -36.38 4.81
N TRP A 492 8.07 -35.95 4.94
CA TRP A 492 8.45 -34.66 5.51
C TRP A 492 8.68 -33.65 4.38
N ILE A 493 8.11 -32.46 4.55
CA ILE A 493 8.21 -31.36 3.59
C ILE A 493 8.65 -30.11 4.36
N PHE A 494 9.93 -29.75 4.25
CA PHE A 494 10.44 -28.48 4.77
C PHE A 494 11.13 -27.65 3.68
N PRO A 495 10.35 -27.09 2.74
CA PRO A 495 10.88 -26.44 1.56
C PRO A 495 11.30 -24.99 1.89
N LEU A 496 12.13 -24.42 1.02
CA LEU A 496 12.31 -22.97 0.98
C LEU A 496 10.97 -22.30 0.70
N SER A 497 10.70 -21.17 1.36
CA SER A 497 9.37 -20.56 1.34
C SER A 497 8.91 -20.10 -0.06
N CYS A 498 9.85 -19.83 -0.98
CA CYS A 498 9.57 -19.53 -2.38
C CYS A 498 9.00 -20.74 -3.15
N LEU A 499 9.28 -21.98 -2.73
CA LEU A 499 8.82 -23.20 -3.40
C LEU A 499 7.36 -23.56 -3.06
N MET A 500 6.71 -22.84 -2.14
CA MET A 500 5.40 -23.23 -1.62
C MET A 500 4.32 -23.34 -2.69
N HIS A 501 4.38 -22.57 -3.77
CA HIS A 501 3.45 -22.70 -4.90
C HIS A 501 3.59 -24.05 -5.60
N GLN A 502 4.82 -24.50 -5.88
CA GLN A 502 5.10 -25.82 -6.47
C GLN A 502 4.73 -26.95 -5.52
N VAL A 503 4.97 -26.78 -4.23
CA VAL A 503 4.56 -27.76 -3.20
C VAL A 503 3.05 -27.93 -3.21
N LEU A 504 2.28 -26.83 -3.20
CA LEU A 504 0.82 -26.91 -3.29
C LEU A 504 0.34 -27.56 -4.59
N TYR A 505 1.00 -27.26 -5.71
CA TYR A 505 0.69 -27.89 -6.99
C TYR A 505 0.97 -29.40 -6.97
N ALA A 506 2.14 -29.82 -6.51
CA ALA A 506 2.49 -31.24 -6.37
C ALA A 506 1.54 -31.96 -5.42
N MET A 507 1.11 -31.31 -4.33
CA MET A 507 0.11 -31.83 -3.40
C MET A 507 -1.27 -32.06 -4.02
N ASN A 508 -1.63 -31.43 -5.16
CA ASN A 508 -2.87 -31.73 -5.86
C ASN A 508 -2.88 -33.13 -6.47
N GLN A 509 -1.70 -33.68 -6.80
CA GLN A 509 -1.55 -35.00 -7.41
C GLN A 509 -0.93 -36.03 -6.45
N ALA A 510 -0.63 -35.62 -5.23
CA ALA A 510 0.04 -36.44 -4.24
C ALA A 510 -0.90 -37.45 -3.57
N GLN A 511 -0.40 -38.65 -3.29
CA GLN A 511 -1.10 -39.68 -2.54
C GLN A 511 -0.37 -39.99 -1.23
N GLY A 512 -1.01 -39.71 -0.09
CA GLY A 512 -0.39 -39.96 1.20
C GLY A 512 -0.69 -38.92 2.28
N LYS A 513 0.11 -38.96 3.34
CA LYS A 513 0.13 -37.94 4.40
C LYS A 513 1.47 -37.20 4.37
N TYR A 514 1.43 -35.90 4.64
CA TYR A 514 2.60 -35.04 4.55
C TYR A 514 2.68 -34.12 5.76
N ILE A 515 3.85 -34.08 6.41
CA ILE A 515 4.15 -33.09 7.45
C ILE A 515 4.81 -31.91 6.76
N VAL A 516 4.05 -30.82 6.58
CA VAL A 516 4.52 -29.59 5.93
C VAL A 516 4.95 -28.59 6.98
N ILE A 517 6.22 -28.20 6.95
CA ILE A 517 6.76 -27.15 7.81
C ILE A 517 6.86 -25.86 7.01
N CYS A 518 6.26 -24.83 7.58
CA CYS A 518 6.26 -23.51 6.99
C CYS A 518 6.23 -22.44 8.07
N PRO A 519 6.75 -21.23 7.79
CA PRO A 519 6.68 -20.12 8.73
C PRO A 519 5.22 -19.73 9.05
N ARG A 520 4.95 -19.26 10.27
CA ARG A 520 3.59 -18.77 10.64
C ARG A 520 3.32 -17.35 10.13
N TRP A 521 3.44 -17.11 8.82
CA TRP A 521 3.11 -15.82 8.22
C TRP A 521 1.61 -15.70 7.95
N LEU A 522 1.04 -14.53 8.21
CA LEU A 522 -0.42 -14.31 8.14
C LEU A 522 -0.89 -13.97 6.71
N ASN A 523 -0.09 -13.22 5.95
CA ASN A 523 -0.47 -12.65 4.65
C ASN A 523 0.25 -13.34 3.48
N VAL A 524 0.25 -14.67 3.44
CA VAL A 524 0.86 -15.45 2.36
C VAL A 524 -0.18 -16.29 1.63
N PHE A 525 -0.06 -16.36 0.31
CA PHE A 525 -1.06 -16.98 -0.57
C PHE A 525 -1.32 -18.45 -0.22
N TRP A 526 -0.28 -19.17 0.20
CA TRP A 526 -0.37 -20.60 0.49
C TRP A 526 -1.02 -20.94 1.84
N ARG A 527 -1.19 -19.97 2.76
CA ARG A 527 -1.70 -20.26 4.12
C ARG A 527 -3.13 -20.76 4.11
N ALA A 528 -4.02 -20.07 3.39
CA ALA A 528 -5.43 -20.43 3.32
C ALA A 528 -5.61 -21.81 2.67
N ASP A 529 -4.82 -22.08 1.63
CA ASP A 529 -4.79 -23.34 0.92
C ASP A 529 -4.31 -24.49 1.83
N LEU A 530 -3.16 -24.34 2.50
CA LEU A 530 -2.68 -25.33 3.48
C LEU A 530 -3.69 -25.57 4.62
N LYS A 531 -4.36 -24.51 5.10
CA LYS A 531 -5.38 -24.64 6.15
C LYS A 531 -6.58 -25.46 5.66
N ALA A 532 -7.00 -25.29 4.41
CA ALA A 532 -8.08 -26.07 3.81
C ALA A 532 -7.69 -27.54 3.59
N ARG A 533 -6.40 -27.84 3.37
CA ARG A 533 -5.88 -29.22 3.21
C ARG A 533 -5.49 -29.91 4.52
N ALA A 534 -5.40 -29.18 5.62
CA ALA A 534 -4.83 -29.70 6.86
C ALA A 534 -5.71 -30.80 7.47
N LEU A 535 -5.13 -31.98 7.68
CA LEU A 535 -5.81 -33.10 8.34
C LEU A 535 -5.97 -32.89 9.86
N CYS A 536 -5.20 -31.98 10.44
CA CYS A 536 -5.23 -31.67 11.87
C CYS A 536 -4.79 -30.21 12.11
N PRO A 537 -5.08 -29.64 13.30
CA PRO A 537 -4.62 -28.30 13.65
C PRO A 537 -3.08 -28.19 13.62
N PRO A 538 -2.54 -27.04 13.17
CA PRO A 538 -1.09 -26.85 13.06
C PRO A 538 -0.40 -26.87 14.44
N PHE A 539 0.74 -27.53 14.52
CA PHE A 539 1.62 -27.51 15.69
C PHE A 539 2.59 -26.33 15.59
N THR A 540 2.62 -25.47 16.60
CA THR A 540 3.52 -24.32 16.62
C THR A 540 4.83 -24.71 17.29
N ILE A 541 5.95 -24.53 16.58
CA ILE A 541 7.29 -24.70 17.13
C ILE A 541 7.69 -23.39 17.82
N HIS A 542 7.96 -23.46 19.11
CA HIS A 542 8.39 -22.33 19.93
C HIS A 542 9.91 -22.30 20.09
N ASN A 543 10.46 -21.17 20.56
CA ASN A 543 11.89 -21.01 20.84
C ASN A 543 12.79 -21.35 19.64
N LEU A 544 12.46 -20.83 18.44
CA LEU A 544 13.14 -21.15 17.18
C LEU A 544 14.66 -21.05 17.29
N HIS A 545 15.19 -20.14 18.10
CA HIS A 545 16.63 -19.99 18.31
C HIS A 545 17.34 -21.18 18.96
N ARG A 546 16.60 -22.08 19.61
CA ARG A 546 17.13 -23.30 20.24
C ARG A 546 16.90 -24.55 19.41
N VAL A 547 16.05 -24.47 18.38
CA VAL A 547 15.52 -25.65 17.69
C VAL A 547 15.60 -25.57 16.18
N LEU A 548 15.92 -24.41 15.63
CA LEU A 548 16.07 -24.16 14.20
C LEU A 548 17.43 -23.49 13.97
N LYS A 549 18.21 -24.01 13.01
CA LYS A 549 19.47 -23.42 12.57
C LYS A 549 19.51 -23.31 11.06
N ASP A 550 20.20 -22.30 10.56
CA ASP A 550 20.64 -22.26 9.17
C ASP A 550 21.90 -23.12 9.06
N THR A 551 21.87 -24.17 8.23
CA THR A 551 23.00 -25.11 8.07
C THR A 551 24.20 -24.45 7.39
N THR A 552 24.01 -23.34 6.67
CA THR A 552 25.10 -22.62 6.02
C THR A 552 25.90 -21.74 6.98
N THR A 553 25.22 -21.11 7.94
CA THR A 553 25.85 -20.19 8.91
C THR A 553 26.04 -20.80 10.29
N GLY A 554 25.36 -21.92 10.57
CA GLY A 554 25.26 -22.52 11.90
C GLY A 554 24.42 -21.70 12.89
N GLN A 555 23.87 -20.56 12.47
CA GLN A 555 23.19 -19.62 13.35
C GLN A 555 21.68 -19.88 13.44
N PRO A 556 21.04 -19.57 14.58
CA PRO A 556 19.59 -19.57 14.68
C PRO A 556 18.95 -18.45 13.84
N PRO A 557 17.64 -18.53 13.53
CA PRO A 557 16.91 -17.44 12.91
C PRO A 557 16.98 -16.15 13.75
N PRO A 558 16.99 -14.97 13.11
CA PRO A 558 16.94 -13.68 13.80
C PRO A 558 15.76 -13.61 14.77
N GLN A 559 16.02 -13.19 16.01
CA GLN A 559 15.02 -13.05 17.07
C GLN A 559 14.41 -11.65 17.06
N LEU A 560 13.18 -11.50 17.59
CA LEU A 560 12.72 -10.17 17.94
C LEU A 560 13.65 -9.64 19.03
N VAL A 561 14.18 -8.43 18.87
CA VAL A 561 15.13 -7.81 19.82
C VAL A 561 14.56 -7.82 21.24
N ILE A 562 13.25 -7.61 21.38
CA ILE A 562 12.56 -7.62 22.68
C ILE A 562 12.59 -9.02 23.31
N ASP A 563 12.33 -10.07 22.52
CA ASP A 563 12.39 -11.45 23.01
C ASP A 563 13.83 -11.81 23.40
N TRP A 564 14.82 -11.35 22.62
CA TRP A 564 16.24 -11.51 22.97
C TRP A 564 16.58 -10.79 24.30
N LEU A 565 16.13 -9.55 24.49
CA LEU A 565 16.37 -8.78 25.71
C LEU A 565 15.70 -9.40 26.95
N VAL A 566 14.54 -10.03 26.80
CA VAL A 566 13.86 -10.75 27.91
C VAL A 566 14.70 -11.93 28.38
N HIS A 567 15.27 -12.71 27.46
CA HIS A 567 15.97 -13.96 27.77
C HIS A 567 17.47 -13.80 28.05
N ASN A 568 18.05 -12.63 27.75
CA ASN A 568 19.45 -12.34 28.01
C ASN A 568 19.52 -11.24 29.05
N ASP A 569 19.96 -11.56 30.27
CA ASP A 569 20.35 -10.57 31.27
C ASP A 569 21.78 -10.09 30.94
N PRO A 570 22.19 -8.84 31.25
CA PRO A 570 23.56 -8.44 31.03
C PRO A 570 24.48 -9.29 31.91
N ILE A 571 25.50 -9.88 31.28
CA ILE A 571 26.43 -10.83 31.91
C ILE A 571 27.22 -10.17 33.06
N SER A 572 27.31 -8.84 33.06
CA SER A 572 27.96 -8.07 34.13
C SER A 572 27.29 -6.71 34.33
N ASP A 573 27.24 -6.25 35.58
CA ASP A 573 26.67 -4.97 36.00
C ASP A 573 27.63 -3.80 35.70
N ASN A 574 28.11 -3.73 34.46
CA ASN A 574 29.07 -2.73 34.00
C ASN A 574 28.38 -1.61 33.21
N LEU A 575 29.01 -0.43 33.18
CA LEU A 575 28.44 0.75 32.53
C LEU A 575 28.15 0.55 31.02
N PHE A 576 28.94 -0.23 30.31
CA PHE A 576 28.75 -0.48 28.87
C PHE A 576 27.48 -1.28 28.59
N ASP A 577 27.28 -2.37 29.32
CA ASP A 577 26.12 -3.25 29.20
C ASP A 577 24.81 -2.54 29.55
N ILE A 578 24.83 -1.76 30.61
CA ILE A 578 23.68 -0.97 31.04
C ILE A 578 23.38 0.17 30.06
N SER A 579 24.42 0.85 29.54
CA SER A 579 24.26 1.93 28.56
C SER A 579 23.64 1.44 27.25
N ARG A 580 24.16 0.34 26.68
CA ARG A 580 23.63 -0.22 25.43
C ARG A 580 22.21 -0.75 25.59
N ARG A 581 21.87 -1.34 26.75
CA ARG A 581 20.53 -1.81 27.08
C ARG A 581 19.53 -0.66 27.21
N CYS A 582 19.86 0.40 27.96
CA CYS A 582 18.99 1.57 28.07
C CYS A 582 18.76 2.23 26.70
N ALA A 583 19.80 2.35 25.88
CA ALA A 583 19.70 2.96 24.56
C ALA A 583 18.72 2.20 23.64
N ILE A 584 18.82 0.87 23.55
CA ILE A 584 17.91 0.09 22.71
C ILE A 584 16.48 0.10 23.27
N LEU A 585 16.29 0.00 24.60
CA LEU A 585 14.96 0.01 25.22
C LEU A 585 14.24 1.35 24.98
N LEU A 586 14.94 2.48 25.15
CA LEU A 586 14.38 3.81 24.86
C LEU A 586 13.95 3.95 23.39
N LEU A 587 14.75 3.45 22.45
CA LEU A 587 14.41 3.49 21.02
C LEU A 587 13.22 2.59 20.68
N LEU A 588 13.14 1.40 21.29
CA LEU A 588 12.05 0.45 21.07
C LEU A 588 10.72 0.87 21.72
N ALA A 589 10.75 1.64 22.82
CA ALA A 589 9.53 2.19 23.41
C ALA A 589 9.04 3.43 22.66
N SER A 590 9.95 4.33 22.27
CA SER A 590 9.59 5.66 21.75
C SER A 590 9.52 5.74 20.22
N GLY A 591 10.30 4.94 19.49
CA GLY A 591 10.50 5.11 18.05
C GLY A 591 11.27 6.39 17.70
N ARG A 592 12.03 6.97 18.64
CA ARG A 592 12.83 8.21 18.47
C ARG A 592 14.13 7.97 17.71
N ARG A 593 14.87 9.03 17.36
CA ARG A 593 16.17 8.89 16.69
C ARG A 593 17.23 8.64 17.73
N VAL A 594 18.32 7.96 17.36
CA VAL A 594 19.54 7.90 18.17
C VAL A 594 20.02 9.31 18.56
N HIS A 595 19.83 10.31 17.69
CA HIS A 595 20.11 11.71 17.99
C HIS A 595 19.28 12.25 19.16
N ASP A 596 18.02 11.86 19.29
CA ASP A 596 17.16 12.40 20.35
C ASP A 596 17.60 11.89 21.74
N LEU A 597 18.29 10.74 21.81
CA LEU A 597 18.86 10.21 23.06
C LEU A 597 20.02 11.07 23.58
N THR A 598 20.76 11.76 22.71
CA THR A 598 21.86 12.65 23.13
C THR A 598 21.37 13.93 23.80
N LEU A 599 20.05 14.18 23.74
CA LEU A 599 19.42 15.37 24.32
C LEU A 599 18.82 15.10 25.71
N LEU A 600 18.84 13.85 26.18
CA LEU A 600 18.36 13.46 27.50
C LEU A 600 19.41 13.83 28.57
N SER A 601 18.93 14.36 29.69
CA SER A 601 19.77 14.89 30.76
C SER A 601 19.21 14.50 32.12
N VAL A 602 20.10 14.27 33.08
CA VAL A 602 19.77 13.97 34.49
C VAL A 602 19.76 15.23 35.36
N ALA A 603 19.82 16.41 34.75
CA ALA A 603 19.72 17.66 35.51
C ALA A 603 18.31 17.80 36.10
N PRO A 604 18.14 18.42 37.27
CA PRO A 604 16.85 18.51 37.95
C PRO A 604 15.73 19.18 37.13
N ASP A 605 16.09 20.09 36.22
CA ASP A 605 15.18 20.78 35.30
C ASP A 605 14.82 19.93 34.05
N HIS A 606 15.49 18.80 33.87
CA HIS A 606 15.37 17.95 32.68
C HIS A 606 14.96 16.50 33.00
N MET A 607 14.91 16.10 34.28
CA MET A 607 14.50 14.76 34.72
C MET A 607 13.77 14.81 36.06
N GLU A 608 12.65 14.10 36.14
CA GLU A 608 11.87 13.86 37.35
C GLU A 608 11.73 12.35 37.53
N ASP A 609 12.06 11.86 38.72
CA ASP A 609 11.94 10.45 39.09
C ASP A 609 10.84 10.29 40.15
N HIS A 610 9.82 9.50 39.83
CA HIS A 610 8.69 9.18 40.70
C HIS A 610 8.57 7.67 40.87
N ASP A 611 7.78 7.23 41.84
CA ASP A 611 7.59 5.78 42.03
C ASP A 611 6.95 5.14 40.79
N GLY A 612 7.65 4.15 40.22
CA GLY A 612 7.28 3.47 38.98
C GLY A 612 7.33 4.29 37.67
N ARG A 613 7.84 5.54 37.66
CA ARG A 613 7.86 6.41 36.46
C ARG A 613 9.05 7.37 36.45
N ILE A 614 9.64 7.59 35.27
CA ILE A 614 10.64 8.64 35.02
C ILE A 614 10.17 9.52 33.88
N THR A 615 10.22 10.83 34.05
CA THR A 615 9.91 11.79 32.98
C THR A 615 11.18 12.56 32.61
N PHE A 616 11.44 12.70 31.32
CA PHE A 616 12.50 13.56 30.80
C PHE A 616 11.94 14.72 29.97
N TRP A 617 12.56 15.89 30.08
CA TRP A 617 12.35 17.05 29.22
C TRP A 617 13.61 17.25 28.39
N PRO A 618 13.68 16.74 27.15
CA PRO A 618 14.91 16.80 26.37
C PRO A 618 15.37 18.23 26.09
N LYS A 619 16.69 18.43 26.02
CA LYS A 619 17.29 19.70 25.57
C LYS A 619 16.87 20.04 24.13
N TYR A 620 16.78 21.34 23.83
CA TYR A 620 16.52 21.81 22.47
C TYR A 620 17.61 21.36 21.50
N GLY A 621 17.23 20.87 20.32
CA GLY A 621 18.19 20.45 19.30
C GLY A 621 17.81 19.19 18.52
N SER A 622 16.56 18.72 18.64
CA SER A 622 16.07 17.68 17.75
C SER A 622 15.95 18.22 16.32
N LYS A 623 16.04 17.32 15.34
CA LYS A 623 15.91 17.66 13.91
C LYS A 623 14.56 18.33 13.55
N THR A 624 13.56 18.16 14.39
CA THR A 624 12.21 18.74 14.19
C THR A 624 11.92 19.95 15.06
N ASP A 625 12.87 20.34 15.92
CA ASP A 625 12.69 21.53 16.75
C ASP A 625 12.83 22.80 15.88
N CYS A 626 11.95 23.77 16.13
CA CYS A 626 12.00 25.11 15.56
C CYS A 626 11.30 26.09 16.52
N LEU A 627 11.24 27.38 16.17
CA LEU A 627 10.59 28.41 17.00
C LEU A 627 9.12 28.09 17.34
N ALA A 628 8.40 27.44 16.42
CA ALA A 628 6.99 27.12 16.58
C ALA A 628 6.71 25.70 17.13
N ARG A 629 7.73 24.85 17.29
CA ARG A 629 7.56 23.46 17.68
C ARG A 629 8.79 22.94 18.43
N ARG A 630 8.57 22.34 19.59
CA ARG A 630 9.57 21.54 20.30
C ARG A 630 9.14 20.09 20.38
N GLN A 631 10.10 19.19 20.53
CA GLN A 631 9.80 17.80 20.86
C GLN A 631 9.10 17.70 22.22
N SER A 632 8.20 16.73 22.35
CA SER A 632 7.52 16.43 23.62
C SER A 632 8.49 15.93 24.69
N GLY A 633 8.07 16.02 25.95
CA GLY A 633 8.65 15.28 27.06
C GLY A 633 8.46 13.77 26.88
N TRP A 634 9.23 13.00 27.64
CA TRP A 634 9.32 11.55 27.57
C TRP A 634 8.91 10.97 28.92
N GLU A 635 7.65 10.62 29.07
CA GLU A 635 7.17 9.90 30.24
C GLU A 635 7.39 8.40 30.04
N LEU A 636 8.14 7.78 30.94
CA LEU A 636 8.55 6.38 30.89
C LEU A 636 8.01 5.65 32.12
N SER A 637 7.33 4.53 31.90
CA SER A 637 6.76 3.70 32.96
C SER A 637 7.49 2.35 33.08
N SER A 638 7.38 1.72 34.24
CA SER A 638 7.94 0.39 34.48
C SER A 638 7.36 -0.64 33.50
N GLY A 639 8.24 -1.55 33.06
CA GLY A 639 7.92 -2.56 32.06
C GLY A 639 7.35 -3.85 32.65
N PRO A 640 6.77 -4.75 31.82
CA PRO A 640 6.12 -5.97 32.28
C PRO A 640 7.09 -7.06 32.75
N HIS A 641 8.39 -6.92 32.47
CA HIS A 641 9.41 -7.90 32.79
C HIS A 641 10.71 -7.21 33.20
N ALA A 642 11.37 -7.73 34.23
CA ALA A 642 12.53 -7.09 34.88
C ALA A 642 13.67 -6.75 33.90
N ASN A 643 13.88 -7.56 32.86
CA ASN A 643 14.95 -7.36 31.87
C ASN A 643 14.67 -6.30 30.81
N ILE A 644 13.42 -5.84 30.69
CA ILE A 644 12.99 -4.78 29.78
C ILE A 644 12.34 -3.60 30.52
N ASP A 645 12.40 -3.60 31.85
CA ASP A 645 11.89 -2.51 32.67
C ASP A 645 12.78 -1.26 32.50
N LEU A 646 12.25 -0.27 31.76
CA LEU A 646 12.92 0.99 31.50
C LEU A 646 13.31 1.74 32.76
N VAL A 647 12.42 1.81 33.75
CA VAL A 647 12.64 2.57 34.98
C VAL A 647 13.77 1.94 35.78
N ARG A 648 13.76 0.61 35.92
CA ARG A 648 14.84 -0.14 36.58
C ARG A 648 16.20 0.15 35.94
N TRP A 649 16.30 0.00 34.62
CA TRP A 649 17.57 0.16 33.92
C TRP A 649 18.06 1.60 33.87
N LEU A 650 17.15 2.58 33.77
CA LEU A 650 17.51 3.99 33.79
C LEU A 650 18.05 4.41 35.15
N ARG A 651 17.42 3.99 36.26
CA ARG A 651 17.96 4.25 37.61
C ARG A 651 19.35 3.65 37.77
N ARG A 652 19.54 2.39 37.33
CA ARG A 652 20.87 1.75 37.37
C ARG A 652 21.90 2.47 36.50
N LEU A 653 21.50 2.93 35.31
CA LEU A 653 22.37 3.72 34.44
C LEU A 653 22.78 5.00 35.16
N VAL A 654 21.83 5.76 35.70
CA VAL A 654 22.10 7.02 36.41
C VAL A 654 23.07 6.77 37.56
N GLU A 655 22.86 5.75 38.38
CA GLU A 655 23.78 5.40 39.47
C GLU A 655 25.20 5.11 38.96
N LEU A 656 25.35 4.16 38.02
CA LEU A 656 26.66 3.70 37.53
C LEU A 656 27.44 4.77 36.77
N SER A 657 26.75 5.70 36.12
CA SER A 657 27.40 6.77 35.33
C SER A 657 27.68 8.04 36.13
N ALA A 658 27.26 8.12 37.39
CA ALA A 658 27.47 9.30 38.23
C ALA A 658 28.96 9.70 38.36
N PRO A 659 29.91 8.78 38.62
CA PRO A 659 31.32 9.15 38.74
C PRO A 659 31.90 9.72 37.42
N ARG A 660 31.55 9.12 36.28
CA ARG A 660 32.01 9.61 34.97
C ARG A 660 31.36 10.92 34.57
N ARG A 661 30.08 11.14 34.91
CA ARG A 661 29.42 12.44 34.70
C ARG A 661 30.08 13.55 35.51
N ALA A 662 30.45 13.27 36.75
CA ALA A 662 31.17 14.22 37.60
C ALA A 662 32.53 14.59 36.98
N GLN A 663 33.30 13.59 36.52
CA GLN A 663 34.59 13.81 35.84
C GLN A 663 34.46 14.57 34.50
N ALA A 664 33.33 14.42 33.81
CA ALA A 664 33.06 15.04 32.52
C ALA A 664 32.35 16.40 32.62
N GLU A 665 32.02 16.86 33.84
CA GLU A 665 31.22 18.06 34.11
C GLU A 665 29.95 18.14 33.23
N THR A 666 29.25 17.00 33.08
CA THR A 666 28.10 16.90 32.18
C THR A 666 26.87 16.34 32.88
N SER A 667 25.72 16.90 32.56
CA SER A 667 24.41 16.38 32.97
C SER A 667 23.78 15.43 31.95
N SER A 668 24.51 15.02 30.91
CA SER A 668 23.98 14.13 29.86
C SER A 668 23.67 12.73 30.41
N LEU A 669 22.51 12.16 30.06
CA LEU A 669 22.12 10.82 30.53
C LEU A 669 23.16 9.76 30.12
N PHE A 670 23.59 9.77 28.86
CA PHE A 670 24.60 8.86 28.34
C PHE A 670 25.98 9.53 28.30
N VAL A 671 26.97 8.84 28.85
CA VAL A 671 28.39 9.23 28.84
C VAL A 671 29.25 8.11 28.25
N THR A 672 30.46 8.43 27.78
CA THR A 672 31.41 7.44 27.25
C THR A 672 31.73 6.37 28.29
N THR A 673 31.64 5.11 27.88
CA THR A 673 31.84 3.93 28.75
C THR A 673 33.33 3.58 28.91
N CYS A 674 34.18 4.06 28.00
CA CYS A 674 35.62 3.85 27.97
C CYS A 674 36.35 5.13 27.54
N GLY A 675 37.64 5.23 27.87
CA GLY A 675 38.46 6.41 27.56
C GLY A 675 38.05 7.66 28.37
N ALA A 676 38.41 8.84 27.87
CA ALA A 676 38.10 10.11 28.53
C ALA A 676 36.58 10.28 28.76
N PRO A 677 36.13 10.56 30.00
CA PRO A 677 34.74 10.84 30.30
C PRO A 677 34.21 12.06 29.52
N ARG A 678 33.14 11.86 28.76
CA ARG A 678 32.42 12.92 28.03
C ARG A 678 31.01 12.47 27.71
N ALA A 679 30.14 13.40 27.31
CA ALA A 679 28.81 13.04 26.79
C ALA A 679 28.92 12.08 25.59
N ALA A 680 28.10 11.03 25.58
CA ALA A 680 28.11 10.05 24.49
C ALA A 680 27.55 10.68 23.21
N SER A 681 28.33 10.64 22.13
CA SER A 681 27.87 11.17 20.84
C SER A 681 26.87 10.23 20.17
N ARG A 682 26.15 10.75 19.17
CA ARG A 682 25.24 9.94 18.33
C ARG A 682 25.92 8.70 17.74
N THR A 683 27.18 8.81 17.35
CA THR A 683 27.96 7.70 16.77
C THR A 683 28.22 6.61 17.81
N VAL A 684 28.57 7.00 19.04
CA VAL A 684 28.82 6.08 20.15
C VAL A 684 27.54 5.30 20.51
N ILE A 685 26.43 6.01 20.75
CA ILE A 685 25.14 5.37 21.07
C ILE A 685 24.68 4.49 19.90
N GLY A 686 24.88 4.94 18.66
CA GLY A 686 24.56 4.14 17.47
C GLY A 686 25.38 2.84 17.38
N GLY A 687 26.64 2.85 17.80
CA GLY A 687 27.49 1.65 17.89
C GLY A 687 26.99 0.65 18.93
N TRP A 688 26.58 1.13 20.11
CA TRP A 688 25.97 0.30 21.15
C TRP A 688 24.71 -0.41 20.67
N VAL A 689 23.79 0.35 20.05
CA VAL A 689 22.55 -0.20 19.50
C VAL A 689 22.83 -1.24 18.42
N ARG A 690 23.79 -0.98 17.53
CA ARG A 690 24.20 -1.94 16.49
C ARG A 690 24.72 -3.25 17.08
N THR A 691 25.45 -3.17 18.20
CA THR A 691 25.98 -4.35 18.88
C THR A 691 24.83 -5.23 19.40
N VAL A 692 23.84 -4.64 20.08
CA VAL A 692 22.66 -5.37 20.56
C VAL A 692 21.85 -5.98 19.42
N LEU A 693 21.66 -5.23 18.33
CA LEU A 693 20.98 -5.77 17.14
C LEU A 693 21.73 -6.98 16.58
N SER A 694 23.05 -6.89 16.45
CA SER A 694 23.89 -7.98 15.94
C SER A 694 23.83 -9.22 16.83
N GLU A 695 23.84 -9.05 18.16
CA GLU A 695 23.70 -10.14 19.13
C GLU A 695 22.31 -10.82 19.07
N ALA A 696 21.28 -10.07 18.67
CA ALA A 696 19.95 -10.61 18.38
C ALA A 696 19.83 -11.25 16.97
N GLY A 697 20.92 -11.29 16.20
CA GLY A 697 20.96 -11.81 14.82
C GLY A 697 20.41 -10.83 13.77
N ILE A 698 20.37 -9.53 14.09
CA ILE A 698 19.85 -8.46 13.20
C ILE A 698 21.00 -7.56 12.75
N HIS A 699 21.25 -7.52 11.44
CA HIS A 699 22.32 -6.72 10.83
C HIS A 699 21.81 -5.40 10.20
N ASP A 700 20.82 -4.78 10.83
CA ASP A 700 20.25 -3.50 10.38
C ASP A 700 20.90 -2.27 11.04
N ALA A 701 20.71 -1.10 10.42
CA ALA A 701 21.09 0.16 11.04
C ALA A 701 20.18 0.49 12.24
N PRO A 702 20.68 1.17 13.30
CA PRO A 702 19.89 1.57 14.47
C PRO A 702 18.57 2.29 14.17
N GLY A 703 18.45 2.95 13.01
CA GLY A 703 17.24 3.61 12.57
C GLY A 703 16.08 2.68 12.22
N SER A 704 16.31 1.36 12.05
CA SER A 704 15.27 0.36 11.78
C SER A 704 14.25 0.26 12.91
N THR A 705 14.67 0.51 14.15
CA THR A 705 13.81 0.59 15.34
C THR A 705 12.62 1.52 15.14
N ARG A 706 12.82 2.66 14.46
CA ARG A 706 11.75 3.64 14.18
C ARG A 706 10.63 3.04 13.32
N SER A 707 11.00 2.32 12.26
CA SER A 707 10.04 1.68 11.37
C SER A 707 9.31 0.53 12.08
N ALA A 708 10.02 -0.23 12.92
CA ALA A 708 9.43 -1.29 13.72
C ALA A 708 8.37 -0.75 14.68
N VAL A 709 8.68 0.29 15.46
CA VAL A 709 7.75 0.91 16.43
C VAL A 709 6.56 1.57 15.74
N ALA A 710 6.79 2.29 14.64
CA ALA A 710 5.71 2.90 13.86
C ALA A 710 4.70 1.86 13.35
N SER A 711 5.21 0.77 12.76
CA SER A 711 4.38 -0.30 12.20
C SER A 711 3.63 -1.07 13.29
N LEU A 712 4.28 -1.31 14.44
CA LEU A 712 3.64 -1.91 15.61
C LEU A 712 2.49 -1.04 16.14
N SER A 713 2.75 0.25 16.37
CA SER A 713 1.73 1.19 16.88
C SER A 713 0.52 1.28 15.94
N TRP A 714 0.78 1.24 14.63
CA TRP A 714 -0.28 1.21 13.61
C TRP A 714 -1.17 -0.03 13.71
N VAL A 715 -0.55 -1.21 13.85
CA VAL A 715 -1.28 -2.49 14.01
C VAL A 715 -2.06 -2.55 15.32
N GLN A 716 -1.57 -1.87 16.36
CA GLN A 716 -2.27 -1.71 17.63
C GLN A 716 -3.38 -0.65 17.61
N ASN A 717 -3.68 -0.05 16.44
CA ASN A 717 -4.69 0.99 16.27
C ASN A 717 -4.48 2.25 17.12
N PHE A 718 -3.22 2.63 17.38
CA PHE A 718 -2.95 3.95 17.94
C PHE A 718 -3.44 5.06 16.99
N PRO A 719 -4.03 6.16 17.50
CA PRO A 719 -4.28 7.35 16.72
C PRO A 719 -3.02 7.82 15.99
N VAL A 720 -3.18 8.30 14.76
CA VAL A 720 -2.05 8.71 13.93
C VAL A 720 -1.27 9.84 14.60
N GLU A 721 -1.98 10.73 15.28
CA GLU A 721 -1.46 11.85 16.05
C GLU A 721 -0.53 11.35 17.16
N ASP A 722 -0.92 10.30 17.88
CA ASP A 722 -0.12 9.69 18.93
C ASP A 722 1.14 9.04 18.37
N ILE A 723 1.03 8.34 17.23
CA ILE A 723 2.18 7.76 16.55
C ILE A 723 3.16 8.87 16.13
N LEU A 724 2.64 9.97 15.55
CA LEU A 724 3.42 11.13 15.16
C LEU A 724 4.14 11.78 16.36
N ALA A 725 3.45 11.95 17.48
CA ALA A 725 4.02 12.47 18.72
C ALA A 725 5.11 11.54 19.27
N ARG A 726 4.86 10.23 19.32
CA ARG A 726 5.80 9.21 19.81
C ARG A 726 7.15 9.26 19.08
N GLY A 727 7.16 9.15 17.75
CA GLY A 727 8.40 9.13 16.98
C GLY A 727 8.98 10.50 16.60
N ASN A 728 8.39 11.59 17.10
CA ASN A 728 8.70 12.98 16.75
C ASN A 728 8.67 13.23 15.23
N TRP A 729 7.53 12.94 14.61
CA TRP A 729 7.29 13.15 13.19
C TRP A 729 6.40 14.38 12.97
N THR A 730 6.68 15.12 11.89
CA THR A 730 5.96 16.36 11.55
C THR A 730 4.80 16.15 10.58
N SER A 731 4.75 15.00 9.92
CA SER A 731 3.83 14.75 8.80
C SER A 731 3.40 13.30 8.77
N GLN A 732 2.08 13.09 8.70
CA GLN A 732 1.48 11.78 8.45
C GLN A 732 2.01 11.16 7.16
N ASN A 733 2.23 11.94 6.10
CA ASN A 733 2.81 11.42 4.86
C ASN A 733 4.21 10.85 5.06
N THR A 734 5.00 11.43 5.96
CA THR A 734 6.34 10.93 6.28
C THR A 734 6.26 9.58 7.01
N LEU A 735 5.32 9.44 7.94
CA LEU A 735 5.03 8.19 8.63
C LEU A 735 4.62 7.09 7.63
N LEU A 736 3.55 7.32 6.86
CA LEU A 736 2.98 6.33 5.93
C LEU A 736 3.95 5.93 4.81
N ARG A 737 4.81 6.84 4.35
CA ARG A 737 5.73 6.55 3.22
C ARG A 737 7.01 5.83 3.64
N TYR A 738 7.57 6.17 4.81
CA TYR A 738 8.93 5.75 5.16
C TYR A 738 8.97 4.80 6.36
N TYR A 739 7.97 4.84 7.24
CA TYR A 739 8.01 4.16 8.53
C TYR A 739 6.90 3.11 8.70
N GLU A 740 5.76 3.24 8.01
CA GLU A 740 4.77 2.17 7.91
C GLU A 740 5.30 1.05 7.00
N ARG A 741 5.66 -0.08 7.60
CA ARG A 741 6.16 -1.27 6.91
C ARG A 741 5.24 -2.46 7.20
N PRO A 742 5.02 -3.36 6.24
CA PRO A 742 4.30 -4.60 6.51
C PRO A 742 5.01 -5.43 7.58
N LEU A 743 4.30 -5.84 8.63
CA LEU A 743 4.85 -6.73 9.65
C LEU A 743 4.85 -8.18 9.13
N ALA A 744 6.02 -8.83 9.16
CA ALA A 744 6.17 -10.21 8.72
C ALA A 744 5.79 -11.26 9.80
N ARG A 745 5.76 -10.88 11.08
CA ARG A 745 5.45 -11.76 12.24
C ARG A 745 4.31 -11.17 13.07
N SER A 746 3.51 -12.02 13.73
CA SER A 746 2.57 -11.53 14.76
C SER A 746 3.36 -10.91 15.90
N THR A 747 2.92 -9.74 16.35
CA THR A 747 3.52 -8.97 17.43
C THR A 747 3.45 -9.77 18.73
N SER A 748 4.56 -9.91 19.46
CA SER A 748 4.51 -10.51 20.80
C SER A 748 3.82 -9.56 21.77
N ASP A 749 3.12 -10.11 22.77
CA ASP A 749 2.47 -9.29 23.82
C ASP A 749 3.50 -8.43 24.55
N THR A 750 4.72 -8.94 24.71
CA THR A 750 5.86 -8.21 25.26
C THR A 750 6.25 -7.00 24.42
N ALA A 751 6.31 -7.13 23.09
CA ALA A 751 6.60 -6.01 22.20
C ALA A 751 5.50 -4.95 22.29
N SER A 752 4.26 -5.40 22.41
CA SER A 752 3.11 -4.52 22.58
C SER A 752 3.15 -3.72 23.88
N ALA A 753 3.48 -4.40 24.99
CA ALA A 753 3.63 -3.77 26.29
C ALA A 753 4.79 -2.77 26.34
N MET A 754 5.89 -3.04 25.62
CA MET A 754 7.04 -2.13 25.56
C MET A 754 6.69 -0.77 24.95
N THR A 755 5.89 -0.74 23.89
CA THR A 755 5.45 0.54 23.28
C THR A 755 4.54 1.33 24.23
N ASN A 756 3.75 0.64 25.06
CA ASN A 756 2.91 1.29 26.08
C ASN A 756 3.73 1.93 27.21
N CYS A 757 4.98 1.53 27.41
CA CYS A 757 5.83 2.07 28.48
C CYS A 757 6.30 3.51 28.21
N PHE A 758 6.10 4.04 27.00
CA PHE A 758 6.43 5.41 26.62
C PHE A 758 5.17 6.23 26.35
N LYS A 759 5.12 7.45 26.86
CA LYS A 759 4.09 8.45 26.54
C LYS A 759 4.74 9.81 26.25
N PRO A 760 4.44 10.43 25.09
CA PRO A 760 4.84 11.81 24.84
C PRO A 760 3.99 12.74 25.72
N VAL A 761 4.63 13.62 26.48
CA VAL A 761 3.97 14.61 27.37
C VAL A 761 4.27 16.05 26.98
#